data_AF-A0A1G5L0Q8-F1
#
_entry.id   AF-A0A1G5L0Q8-F1
#
_cell.length_a   1.000
_cell.length_b   1.000
_cell.length_c   1.000
_cell.angle_alpha   90.00
_cell.angle_beta   90.00
_cell.angle_gamma   90.00
#
_symmetry.space_group_name_H-M   'P 1'
#
loop_
_entity.id
_entity.type
_entity.pdbx_description
1 polymer ?
#
loop_
_entity_poly.entity_id
_entity_poly.type
_entity_poly.pdbx_seq_one_letter_code
_entity_poly.pdbx_strand_id
1 'polypeptide(L)'
;MQDIINISMNKCKQCFSCVRNCPADAVEIKQGQASIIHSRCISCGKCVKSCPQKAKIVVDYKIQTLDLLESCQKVIACLAPSFIASFYPHSYKRVVGALKNIGFHQVWEVAVGAEVLSKQLDVFLESNRENTYLTTTCPAFVSLIEKHYPELIQHLTSFVSPMIATGRLIREEFINQNIKIVFIGPCIAKKAEALDPQFKDIIDIVLTFEEIKEILIEKDISLERVVDADFDQCASNKGRLFALSIGFENNLKLCKELKKNQFESIHSEQDCLRMIDILSKDKIDIRLIDVLMCKGCIEGPKMDSELNYYKKINVINSYFEENKLTKEIEINDQIDLSRSFRNRRNILPLPSEEEIKNILEITYKYSQEDELNCGACGYSTCRNKAVAVFQGIAEIDMCLPYLLFKKEKLNNELSEKLKETSMLKDELETIIESSYDGIVVTDGLGKILKCNNSWLRMIGCEEACSDKIVQDMENNEIIFPSATLLTLKEKRRISFIQNIIRNKRGLATGTPIFDDDGSIKRVITNVRDIDELNKLRTQIEETMRLEKYRENSINKIEKYEFHGENIIANSLEMGKVLQLASSVSTVDTTVLILGESGVGKEVVAKFIHKLSKRNNQHLISINCGAIPENLIESELFGYETGAFTGAQKKGKPGLIEITHKGTLFLDEVGELPLNLQVKLLRVIQEKKLIRLGGISETEVDVRIIAATNKDLYKMVQEGKFRPDLYYRLNVIPIEIPPLRKRKGDIIPLCHHFIEKYNQKYGCNKEVTVHVEKILKEYNWLGNVRELENVIERLSVTTKGDIIDEKDLPLYLLEGNYEMKNKINIEGIIPIKEALETIERKLLERAYEKYSNTYEMAEALGVNQSTVVRKIQKYIKNNALKHD
;
A
#
# COMPACT_ATOMS: atom_id res chain seq x y z
N MET A 1 8.14 26.83 -31.88
CA MET A 1 7.08 27.74 -31.39
C MET A 1 7.52 28.15 -30.00
N GLN A 2 7.62 29.46 -29.71
CA GLN A 2 8.17 29.92 -28.44
C GLN A 2 7.24 29.59 -27.27
N ASP A 3 7.81 29.12 -26.17
CA ASP A 3 7.06 28.71 -24.98
C ASP A 3 6.60 29.95 -24.20
N ILE A 4 5.29 30.24 -24.26
CA ILE A 4 4.70 31.44 -23.65
C ILE A 4 4.63 31.35 -22.13
N ILE A 5 4.45 30.14 -21.58
CA ILE A 5 4.32 29.91 -20.15
C ILE A 5 5.32 28.82 -19.76
N ASN A 6 6.27 29.20 -18.91
CA ASN A 6 7.29 28.34 -18.34
C ASN A 6 7.03 28.10 -16.84
N ILE A 7 7.72 27.12 -16.26
CA ILE A 7 7.55 26.75 -14.85
C ILE A 7 8.89 26.81 -14.13
N SER A 8 8.96 27.63 -13.08
CA SER A 8 10.09 27.66 -12.16
C SER A 8 10.03 26.46 -11.22
N MET A 9 10.94 25.52 -11.43
CA MET A 9 11.10 24.30 -10.63
C MET A 9 11.36 24.61 -9.14
N ASN A 10 12.09 25.70 -8.85
CA ASN A 10 12.43 26.09 -7.47
C ASN A 10 11.24 26.68 -6.70
N LYS A 11 10.29 27.31 -7.40
CA LYS A 11 9.10 27.92 -6.79
C LYS A 11 7.92 26.93 -6.71
N CYS A 12 7.89 25.90 -7.54
CA CYS A 12 6.75 24.98 -7.56
C CYS A 12 6.72 24.08 -6.31
N LYS A 13 5.62 24.13 -5.55
CA LYS A 13 5.39 23.30 -4.35
C LYS A 13 4.37 22.17 -4.57
N GLN A 14 4.18 21.75 -5.82
CA GLN A 14 3.38 20.56 -6.17
C GLN A 14 1.92 20.55 -5.64
N CYS A 15 1.29 21.72 -5.45
CA CYS A 15 -0.09 21.81 -4.97
C CYS A 15 -1.16 21.45 -6.04
N PHE A 16 -0.71 21.19 -7.28
CA PHE A 16 -1.51 20.85 -8.47
C PHE A 16 -2.65 21.83 -8.81
N SER A 17 -2.65 23.05 -8.25
CA SER A 17 -3.62 24.10 -8.58
C SER A 17 -3.65 24.42 -10.09
N CYS A 18 -2.48 24.40 -10.73
CA CYS A 18 -2.38 24.63 -12.17
C CYS A 18 -3.01 23.52 -13.02
N VAL A 19 -3.05 22.27 -12.53
CA VAL A 19 -3.72 21.15 -13.20
C VAL A 19 -5.23 21.33 -13.08
N ARG A 20 -5.73 21.52 -11.85
CA ARG A 20 -7.18 21.72 -11.57
C ARG A 20 -7.83 22.86 -12.36
N ASN A 21 -7.07 23.91 -12.65
CA ASN A 21 -7.57 25.12 -13.30
C ASN A 21 -7.19 25.19 -14.79
N CYS A 22 -6.69 24.10 -15.38
CA CYS A 22 -6.37 24.07 -16.80
C CYS A 22 -7.58 23.61 -17.62
N PRO A 23 -8.20 24.47 -18.45
CA PRO A 23 -9.34 24.09 -19.32
C PRO A 23 -9.04 23.03 -20.38
N ALA A 24 -7.77 22.73 -20.60
CA ALA A 24 -7.28 22.06 -21.80
C ALA A 24 -6.44 20.80 -21.47
N ASP A 25 -6.36 20.42 -20.19
CA ASP A 25 -5.47 19.36 -19.69
C ASP A 25 -4.07 19.46 -20.31
N ALA A 26 -3.52 20.67 -20.28
CA ALA A 26 -2.24 21.02 -20.90
C ALA A 26 -1.11 21.19 -19.87
N VAL A 27 -1.34 20.79 -18.62
CA VAL A 27 -0.33 20.78 -17.56
C VAL A 27 -0.07 19.32 -17.20
N GLU A 28 1.13 18.83 -17.50
CA GLU A 28 1.56 17.49 -17.12
C GLU A 28 2.39 17.48 -15.84
N ILE A 29 2.41 16.36 -15.14
CA ILE A 29 3.26 16.09 -13.99
C ILE A 29 4.27 15.01 -14.35
N LYS A 30 5.56 15.32 -14.19
CA LYS A 30 6.68 14.40 -14.35
C LYS A 30 7.59 14.48 -13.14
N GLN A 31 7.82 13.35 -12.48
CA GLN A 31 8.57 13.23 -11.24
C GLN A 31 8.09 14.23 -10.17
N GLY A 32 6.76 14.33 -10.01
CA GLY A 32 6.10 15.30 -9.12
C GLY A 32 6.16 16.77 -9.58
N GLN A 33 6.93 17.11 -10.61
CA GLN A 33 7.09 18.48 -11.11
C GLN A 33 6.07 18.78 -12.23
N ALA A 34 5.46 19.95 -12.19
CA ALA A 34 4.54 20.40 -13.24
C ALA A 34 5.31 20.96 -14.45
N SER A 35 4.90 20.59 -15.66
CA SER A 35 5.36 21.20 -16.92
C SER A 35 4.18 21.49 -17.87
N ILE A 36 4.38 22.29 -18.92
CA ILE A 36 3.32 22.68 -19.86
C ILE A 36 3.45 21.87 -21.16
N ILE A 37 2.36 21.23 -21.58
CA ILE A 37 2.26 20.60 -22.90
C ILE A 37 1.89 21.68 -23.91
N HIS A 38 2.88 22.31 -24.55
CA HIS A 38 2.66 23.45 -25.46
C HIS A 38 1.77 23.13 -26.67
N SER A 39 1.81 21.89 -27.18
CA SER A 39 0.92 21.44 -28.25
C SER A 39 -0.56 21.48 -27.86
N ARG A 40 -0.89 21.37 -26.56
CA ARG A 40 -2.26 21.42 -26.02
C ARG A 40 -2.61 22.77 -25.38
N CYS A 41 -1.63 23.49 -24.85
CA CYS A 41 -1.86 24.73 -24.10
C CYS A 41 -2.55 25.80 -24.96
N ILE A 42 -3.64 26.38 -24.46
CA ILE A 42 -4.39 27.45 -25.13
C ILE A 42 -3.93 28.85 -24.71
N SER A 43 -2.85 28.96 -23.95
CA SER A 43 -2.28 30.21 -23.43
C SER A 43 -3.26 31.11 -22.66
N CYS A 44 -4.32 30.53 -22.08
CA CYS A 44 -5.35 31.28 -21.33
C CYS A 44 -4.83 31.87 -20.01
N GLY A 45 -3.66 31.44 -19.53
CA GLY A 45 -3.01 32.01 -18.36
C GLY A 45 -3.63 31.65 -17.00
N LYS A 46 -4.66 30.80 -16.95
CA LYS A 46 -5.32 30.41 -15.70
C LYS A 46 -4.37 29.72 -14.72
N CYS A 47 -3.47 28.88 -15.23
CA CYS A 47 -2.42 28.26 -14.42
C CYS A 47 -1.46 29.27 -13.77
N VAL A 48 -1.30 30.46 -14.37
CA VAL A 48 -0.54 31.58 -13.80
C VAL A 48 -1.36 32.26 -12.70
N LYS A 49 -2.61 32.63 -13.00
CA LYS A 49 -3.53 33.29 -12.04
C LYS A 49 -3.81 32.43 -10.79
N SER A 50 -3.93 31.11 -10.95
CA SER A 50 -4.25 30.18 -9.85
C SER A 50 -3.02 29.69 -9.06
N CYS A 51 -1.81 30.10 -9.42
CA CYS A 51 -0.59 29.63 -8.77
C CYS A 51 -0.23 30.48 -7.54
N PRO A 52 -0.40 29.97 -6.31
CA PRO A 52 -0.10 30.75 -5.10
C PRO A 52 1.40 31.06 -4.94
N GLN A 53 2.26 30.23 -5.53
CA GLN A 53 3.72 30.37 -5.44
C GLN A 53 4.32 31.26 -6.53
N LYS A 54 3.50 31.82 -7.43
CA LYS A 54 3.96 32.54 -8.63
C LYS A 54 5.04 31.76 -9.40
N ALA A 55 4.88 30.44 -9.47
CA ALA A 55 5.85 29.53 -10.08
C ALA A 55 5.71 29.44 -11.61
N LYS A 56 4.59 29.91 -12.17
CA LYS A 56 4.38 29.96 -13.62
C LYS A 56 4.83 31.31 -14.15
N ILE A 57 5.85 31.29 -14.99
CA ILE A 57 6.51 32.47 -15.55
C ILE A 57 5.99 32.65 -16.97
N VAL A 58 5.47 33.83 -17.27
CA VAL A 58 5.09 34.20 -18.64
C VAL A 58 6.33 34.74 -19.34
N VAL A 59 6.48 34.48 -20.63
CA VAL A 59 7.55 35.08 -21.44
C VAL A 59 7.54 36.61 -21.28
N ASP A 60 8.69 37.13 -20.87
CA ASP A 60 8.94 38.55 -20.63
C ASP A 60 9.50 39.19 -21.90
N TYR A 61 8.92 40.32 -22.31
CA TYR A 61 9.38 41.11 -23.46
C TYR A 61 9.86 42.52 -23.09
N LYS A 62 10.12 42.82 -21.81
CA LYS A 62 10.58 44.15 -21.37
C LYS A 62 11.89 44.55 -22.03
N ILE A 63 12.90 43.69 -21.96
CA ILE A 63 14.25 43.95 -22.51
C ILE A 63 14.15 44.18 -24.02
N GLN A 64 13.46 43.31 -24.75
CA GLN A 64 13.28 43.46 -26.19
C GLN A 64 12.53 44.75 -26.54
N THR A 65 11.59 45.19 -25.70
CA THR A 65 10.88 46.45 -25.92
C THR A 65 11.80 47.64 -25.71
N LEU A 66 12.61 47.63 -24.64
CA LEU A 66 13.61 48.67 -24.38
C LEU A 66 14.64 48.76 -25.51
N ASP A 67 15.15 47.63 -25.98
CA ASP A 67 16.07 47.56 -27.13
C ASP A 67 15.42 48.15 -28.40
N LEU A 68 14.14 47.86 -28.65
CA LEU A 68 13.42 48.44 -29.79
C LEU A 68 13.23 49.95 -29.66
N LEU A 69 12.96 50.46 -28.46
CA LEU A 69 12.77 51.89 -28.21
C LEU A 69 14.09 52.68 -28.28
N GLU A 70 15.20 52.03 -27.94
CA GLU A 70 16.55 52.61 -28.07
C GLU A 70 17.08 52.53 -29.50
N SER A 71 16.56 51.60 -30.31
CA SER A 71 16.79 51.60 -31.75
C SER A 71 16.13 52.81 -32.41
N CYS A 72 16.75 53.41 -33.45
CA CYS A 72 16.19 54.56 -34.18
C CYS A 72 14.91 54.24 -35.00
N GLN A 73 14.14 53.23 -34.62
CA GLN A 73 12.89 52.82 -35.25
C GLN A 73 11.71 53.56 -34.61
N LYS A 74 10.67 53.84 -35.40
CA LYS A 74 9.42 54.39 -34.87
C LYS A 74 8.62 53.26 -34.21
N VAL A 75 8.48 53.30 -32.89
CA VAL A 75 7.71 52.31 -32.13
C VAL A 75 6.34 52.87 -31.75
N ILE A 76 5.27 52.16 -32.10
CA ILE A 76 3.88 52.51 -31.82
C ILE A 76 3.34 51.58 -30.74
N ALA A 77 2.82 52.13 -29.65
CA ALA A 77 2.16 51.37 -28.59
C ALA A 77 0.66 51.22 -28.87
N CYS A 78 0.09 50.03 -28.69
CA CYS A 78 -1.35 49.77 -28.79
C CYS A 78 -1.92 49.34 -27.44
N LEU A 79 -2.67 50.21 -26.78
CA LEU A 79 -3.18 50.03 -25.44
C LEU A 79 -4.58 49.38 -25.46
N ALA A 80 -4.74 48.24 -24.80
CA ALA A 80 -6.02 47.55 -24.68
C ALA A 80 -6.98 48.35 -23.77
N PRO A 81 -8.29 48.49 -24.09
CA PRO A 81 -9.20 49.41 -23.38
C PRO A 81 -9.37 49.13 -21.88
N SER A 82 -9.06 47.91 -21.45
CA SER A 82 -9.05 47.52 -20.04
C SER A 82 -7.94 48.17 -19.21
N PHE A 83 -6.99 48.91 -19.82
CA PHE A 83 -5.87 49.54 -19.12
C PHE A 83 -6.33 50.50 -18.02
N ILE A 84 -7.45 51.19 -18.22
CA ILE A 84 -7.96 52.17 -17.25
C ILE A 84 -8.22 51.53 -15.87
N ALA A 85 -8.58 50.25 -15.84
CA ALA A 85 -8.75 49.50 -14.61
C ALA A 85 -7.41 49.12 -13.95
N SER A 86 -6.36 48.86 -14.73
CA SER A 86 -5.02 48.55 -14.25
C SER A 86 -4.27 49.78 -13.73
N PHE A 87 -4.45 50.94 -14.39
CA PHE A 87 -3.77 52.19 -14.04
C PHE A 87 -4.60 53.12 -13.13
N TYR A 88 -5.74 52.66 -12.62
CA TYR A 88 -6.56 53.42 -11.68
C TYR A 88 -5.75 53.79 -10.41
N PRO A 89 -5.85 55.02 -9.87
CA PRO A 89 -6.80 56.09 -10.22
C PRO A 89 -6.31 57.10 -11.27
N HIS A 90 -5.24 56.82 -12.01
CA HIS A 90 -4.68 57.78 -12.96
C HIS A 90 -5.58 57.95 -14.20
N SER A 91 -5.64 59.19 -14.73
CA SER A 91 -6.36 59.48 -15.98
C SER A 91 -5.68 58.78 -17.17
N TYR A 92 -6.44 58.52 -18.24
CA TYR A 92 -5.84 57.94 -19.44
C TYR A 92 -4.73 58.81 -20.03
N LYS A 93 -4.87 60.14 -19.92
CA LYS A 93 -3.90 61.11 -20.46
C LYS A 93 -2.52 60.96 -19.83
N ARG A 94 -2.48 60.65 -18.52
CA ARG A 94 -1.22 60.38 -17.81
C ARG A 94 -0.59 59.08 -18.27
N VAL A 95 -1.40 58.04 -18.51
CA VAL A 95 -0.88 56.76 -19.02
C VAL A 95 -0.28 56.95 -20.42
N VAL A 96 -0.99 57.65 -21.31
CA VAL A 96 -0.50 57.96 -22.66
C VAL A 96 0.77 58.82 -22.61
N GLY A 97 0.77 59.86 -21.77
CA GLY A 97 1.94 60.69 -21.53
C GLY A 97 3.15 59.88 -21.03
N ALA A 98 2.92 58.92 -20.13
CA ALA A 98 3.97 58.06 -19.61
C ALA A 98 4.55 57.16 -20.71
N LEU A 99 3.71 56.57 -21.55
CA LEU A 99 4.18 55.79 -22.71
C LEU A 99 5.01 56.65 -23.67
N LYS A 100 4.57 57.88 -23.97
CA LYS A 100 5.37 58.81 -24.79
C LYS A 100 6.72 59.16 -24.13
N ASN A 101 6.75 59.34 -22.82
CA ASN A 101 7.99 59.57 -22.07
C ASN A 101 8.93 58.37 -22.02
N ILE A 102 8.41 57.13 -22.08
CA ILE A 102 9.26 55.93 -22.23
C ILE A 102 10.01 55.95 -23.58
N GLY A 103 9.41 56.55 -24.62
CA GLY A 103 9.99 56.67 -25.96
C GLY A 103 9.08 56.20 -27.10
N PHE A 104 7.81 55.84 -26.82
CA PHE A 104 6.88 55.47 -27.89
C PHE A 104 6.56 56.69 -28.78
N HIS A 105 6.71 56.53 -30.10
CA HIS A 105 6.47 57.59 -31.08
C HIS A 105 4.99 57.97 -31.17
N GLN A 106 4.12 56.96 -31.14
CA GLN A 106 2.67 57.13 -31.05
C GLN A 106 2.07 56.11 -30.09
N VAL A 107 0.94 56.47 -29.50
CA VAL A 107 0.14 55.62 -28.61
C VAL A 107 -1.26 55.55 -29.16
N TRP A 108 -1.68 54.32 -29.46
CA TRP A 108 -2.96 53.96 -30.03
C TRP A 108 -3.85 53.24 -29.02
N GLU A 109 -5.16 53.46 -29.10
CA GLU A 109 -6.17 52.70 -28.35
C GLU A 109 -6.74 51.59 -29.23
N VAL A 110 -6.69 50.35 -28.73
CA VAL A 110 -7.14 49.15 -29.48
C VAL A 110 -8.66 49.15 -29.73
N ALA A 111 -9.40 50.02 -29.05
CA ALA A 111 -10.82 50.22 -29.29
C ALA A 111 -11.15 50.63 -30.74
N VAL A 112 -10.23 51.27 -31.48
CA VAL A 112 -10.40 51.58 -32.90
C VAL A 112 -10.56 50.30 -33.74
N GLY A 113 -9.71 49.29 -33.50
CA GLY A 113 -9.80 48.01 -34.21
C GLY A 113 -11.03 47.22 -33.84
N ALA A 114 -11.52 47.36 -32.60
CA ALA A 114 -12.80 46.77 -32.19
C ALA A 114 -13.99 47.38 -32.95
N GLU A 115 -13.99 48.70 -33.17
CA GLU A 115 -15.06 49.41 -33.84
C GLU A 115 -15.15 49.05 -35.35
N VAL A 116 -14.00 48.99 -36.05
CA VAL A 116 -13.95 48.54 -37.45
C VAL A 116 -14.36 47.08 -37.58
N LEU A 117 -13.88 46.22 -36.67
CA LEU A 117 -14.24 44.81 -36.63
C LEU A 117 -15.75 44.61 -36.44
N SER A 118 -16.38 45.37 -35.55
CA SER A 118 -17.83 45.30 -35.33
C SER A 118 -18.62 45.68 -36.59
N LYS A 119 -18.21 46.71 -37.34
CA LYS A 119 -18.87 47.09 -38.60
C LYS A 119 -18.82 45.98 -39.64
N GLN A 120 -17.65 45.36 -39.84
CA GLN A 120 -17.52 44.26 -40.81
C GLN A 120 -18.26 42.99 -40.35
N LEU A 121 -18.30 42.72 -39.05
CA LEU A 121 -19.08 41.62 -38.47
C LEU A 121 -20.59 41.81 -38.69
N ASP A 122 -21.12 43.03 -38.52
CA ASP A 122 -22.53 43.33 -38.81
C ASP A 122 -22.87 42.95 -40.27
N VAL A 123 -22.05 43.39 -41.24
CA VAL A 123 -22.23 43.07 -42.67
C VAL A 123 -22.14 41.56 -42.95
N PHE A 124 -21.16 40.89 -42.35
CA PHE A 124 -21.00 39.43 -42.50
C PHE A 124 -22.22 38.68 -41.98
N LEU A 125 -22.70 39.06 -40.79
CA LEU A 125 -23.84 38.39 -40.17
C LEU A 125 -25.10 38.65 -40.98
N GLU A 126 -25.37 39.87 -41.45
CA GLU A 126 -26.52 40.19 -42.30
C GLU A 126 -26.63 39.28 -43.54
N SER A 127 -25.48 38.96 -44.13
CA SER A 127 -25.33 38.08 -45.31
C SER A 127 -25.42 36.59 -44.98
N ASN A 128 -25.25 36.19 -43.71
CA ASN A 128 -25.15 34.79 -43.28
C ASN A 128 -26.12 34.48 -42.13
N ARG A 129 -27.37 34.09 -42.46
CA ARG A 129 -28.48 34.00 -41.48
C ARG A 129 -28.80 32.60 -40.95
N GLU A 130 -28.32 31.54 -41.60
CA GLU A 130 -28.79 30.17 -41.34
C GLU A 130 -27.95 29.37 -40.34
N ASN A 131 -26.74 29.82 -40.01
CA ASN A 131 -25.80 29.10 -39.16
C ASN A 131 -25.61 29.79 -37.80
N THR A 132 -25.24 28.99 -36.79
CA THR A 132 -24.70 29.48 -35.53
C THR A 132 -23.24 29.86 -35.70
N TYR A 133 -22.91 31.10 -35.33
CA TYR A 133 -21.56 31.65 -35.37
C TYR A 133 -21.01 31.92 -33.97
N LEU A 134 -19.72 31.62 -33.79
CA LEU A 134 -18.95 31.84 -32.57
C LEU A 134 -17.93 32.94 -32.83
N THR A 135 -17.91 33.94 -31.97
CA THR A 135 -16.93 35.03 -32.08
C THR A 135 -15.50 34.57 -31.83
N THR A 136 -14.55 35.28 -32.44
CA THR A 136 -13.12 34.90 -32.46
C THR A 136 -12.21 35.97 -31.85
N THR A 137 -12.81 36.88 -31.09
CA THR A 137 -12.16 38.01 -30.41
C THR A 137 -11.25 37.51 -29.26
N CYS A 138 -11.59 36.38 -28.64
CA CYS A 138 -10.83 35.72 -27.58
C CYS A 138 -9.85 34.66 -28.14
N PRO A 139 -8.52 34.92 -28.15
CA PRO A 139 -7.57 33.99 -28.77
C PRO A 139 -7.43 32.67 -28.00
N ALA A 140 -7.64 32.70 -26.68
CA ALA A 140 -7.65 31.49 -25.87
C ALA A 140 -8.78 30.54 -26.28
N PHE A 141 -9.97 31.09 -26.59
CA PHE A 141 -11.10 30.31 -27.08
C PHE A 141 -10.83 29.76 -28.48
N VAL A 142 -10.33 30.60 -29.41
CA VAL A 142 -9.93 30.13 -30.74
C VAL A 142 -8.92 28.98 -30.65
N SER A 143 -7.90 29.12 -29.80
CA SER A 143 -6.91 28.05 -29.59
C SER A 143 -7.50 26.81 -28.94
N LEU A 144 -8.57 26.93 -28.13
CA LEU A 144 -9.30 25.79 -27.58
C LEU A 144 -9.99 25.00 -28.69
N ILE A 145 -10.67 25.69 -29.61
CA ILE A 145 -11.32 25.06 -30.76
C ILE A 145 -10.28 24.42 -31.69
N GLU A 146 -9.23 25.14 -32.12
CA GLU A 146 -8.23 24.59 -33.03
C GLU A 146 -7.50 23.36 -32.48
N LYS A 147 -7.21 23.32 -31.17
CA LYS A 147 -6.39 22.27 -30.54
C LYS A 147 -7.19 21.14 -29.90
N HIS A 148 -8.43 21.39 -29.49
CA HIS A 148 -9.21 20.39 -28.73
C HIS A 148 -10.53 20.04 -29.40
N TYR A 149 -11.12 20.93 -30.21
CA TYR A 149 -12.44 20.74 -30.85
C TYR A 149 -12.46 21.23 -32.31
N PRO A 150 -11.55 20.75 -33.19
CA PRO A 150 -11.42 21.23 -34.56
C PRO A 150 -12.68 21.03 -35.42
N GLU A 151 -13.58 20.12 -35.04
CA GLU A 151 -14.90 19.96 -35.67
C GLU A 151 -15.76 21.24 -35.60
N LEU A 152 -15.54 22.10 -34.60
CA LEU A 152 -16.29 23.35 -34.43
C LEU A 152 -15.66 24.54 -35.18
N ILE A 153 -14.55 24.34 -35.91
CA ILE A 153 -13.89 25.42 -36.67
C ILE A 153 -14.87 26.10 -37.65
N GLN A 154 -15.77 25.34 -38.26
CA GLN A 154 -16.77 25.87 -39.21
C GLN A 154 -17.74 26.88 -38.59
N HIS A 155 -17.90 26.88 -37.27
CA HIS A 155 -18.76 27.83 -36.56
C HIS A 155 -18.04 29.13 -36.21
N LEU A 156 -16.70 29.20 -36.32
CA LEU A 156 -15.94 30.40 -35.97
C LEU A 156 -16.16 31.52 -36.99
N THR A 157 -16.40 32.75 -36.51
CA THR A 157 -16.38 33.93 -37.38
C THR A 157 -14.96 34.13 -37.92
N SER A 158 -14.81 34.21 -39.24
CA SER A 158 -13.51 34.28 -39.92
C SER A 158 -12.84 35.66 -39.83
N PHE A 159 -12.86 36.27 -38.64
CA PHE A 159 -12.32 37.59 -38.37
C PHE A 159 -11.18 37.56 -37.35
N VAL A 160 -10.26 38.51 -37.48
CA VAL A 160 -9.18 38.71 -36.50
C VAL A 160 -9.70 39.33 -35.20
N SER A 161 -8.87 39.31 -34.16
CA SER A 161 -9.19 40.00 -32.92
C SER A 161 -8.92 41.50 -32.99
N PRO A 162 -9.46 42.33 -32.05
CA PRO A 162 -9.23 43.77 -32.04
C PRO A 162 -7.75 44.20 -32.02
N MET A 163 -6.88 43.39 -31.39
CA MET A 163 -5.42 43.63 -31.39
C MET A 163 -4.85 43.58 -32.81
N ILE A 164 -5.15 42.52 -33.54
CA ILE A 164 -4.66 42.33 -34.89
C ILE A 164 -5.34 43.30 -35.86
N ALA A 165 -6.63 43.60 -35.66
CA ALA A 165 -7.34 44.61 -36.44
C ALA A 165 -6.69 46.00 -36.30
N THR A 166 -6.37 46.40 -35.07
CA THR A 166 -5.64 47.66 -34.80
C THR A 166 -4.25 47.62 -35.43
N GLY A 167 -3.54 46.49 -35.34
CA GLY A 167 -2.25 46.32 -36.01
C GLY A 167 -2.33 46.49 -37.52
N ARG A 168 -3.35 45.91 -38.18
CA ARG A 168 -3.58 46.07 -39.62
C ARG A 168 -3.92 47.52 -39.99
N LEU A 169 -4.75 48.21 -39.20
CA LEU A 169 -5.04 49.64 -39.37
C LEU A 169 -3.78 50.50 -39.32
N ILE A 170 -2.92 50.27 -38.33
CA ILE A 170 -1.65 51.00 -38.20
C ILE A 170 -0.72 50.67 -39.37
N ARG A 171 -0.61 49.40 -39.78
CA ARG A 171 0.22 49.03 -40.94
C ARG A 171 -0.26 49.67 -42.23
N GLU A 172 -1.56 49.84 -42.41
CA GLU A 172 -2.14 50.54 -43.56
C GLU A 172 -1.81 52.04 -43.52
N GLU A 173 -1.96 52.70 -42.36
CA GLU A 173 -1.63 54.11 -42.20
C GLU A 173 -0.13 54.40 -42.43
N PHE A 174 0.73 53.45 -42.04
CA PHE A 174 2.18 53.57 -42.10
C PHE A 174 2.83 52.67 -43.17
N ILE A 175 2.11 52.36 -44.27
CA ILE A 175 2.50 51.33 -45.25
C ILE A 175 3.93 51.47 -45.83
N ASN A 176 4.46 52.70 -45.89
CA ASN A 176 5.80 53.01 -46.42
C ASN A 176 6.83 53.37 -45.33
N GLN A 177 6.54 53.11 -44.05
CA GLN A 177 7.43 53.41 -42.93
C GLN A 177 7.86 52.14 -42.20
N ASN A 178 9.13 52.07 -41.84
CA ASN A 178 9.64 51.00 -40.98
C ASN A 178 9.24 51.29 -39.53
N ILE A 179 8.04 50.83 -39.15
CA ILE A 179 7.51 50.95 -37.80
C ILE A 179 7.54 49.61 -37.06
N LYS A 180 7.56 49.69 -35.73
CA LYS A 180 7.37 48.56 -34.82
C LYS A 180 6.11 48.76 -33.98
N ILE A 181 5.35 47.70 -33.78
CA ILE A 181 4.07 47.77 -33.06
C ILE A 181 4.16 46.92 -31.78
N VAL A 182 3.93 47.57 -30.65
CA VAL A 182 3.93 46.95 -29.32
C VAL A 182 2.52 47.00 -28.74
N PHE A 183 1.85 45.86 -28.61
CA PHE A 183 0.55 45.79 -27.94
C PHE A 183 0.72 45.65 -26.43
N ILE A 184 -0.12 46.32 -25.65
CA ILE A 184 -0.09 46.35 -24.18
C ILE A 184 -1.48 45.96 -23.66
N GLY A 185 -1.59 44.82 -22.95
CA GLY A 185 -2.89 44.34 -22.48
C GLY A 185 -2.86 43.23 -21.43
N PRO A 186 -4.03 42.81 -20.88
CA PRO A 186 -4.09 41.90 -19.72
C PRO A 186 -4.04 40.40 -20.08
N CYS A 187 -3.90 40.05 -21.36
CA CYS A 187 -4.14 38.70 -21.86
C CYS A 187 -2.86 38.02 -22.35
N ILE A 188 -2.52 36.88 -21.75
CA ILE A 188 -1.35 36.06 -22.15
C ILE A 188 -1.58 35.43 -23.53
N ALA A 189 -2.81 35.07 -23.88
CA ALA A 189 -3.12 34.46 -25.18
C ALA A 189 -2.86 35.42 -26.36
N LYS A 190 -2.80 36.73 -26.12
CA LYS A 190 -2.41 37.72 -27.13
C LYS A 190 -0.93 37.60 -27.51
N LYS A 191 -0.03 37.26 -26.57
CA LYS A 191 1.37 36.92 -26.87
C LYS A 191 1.44 35.73 -27.84
N ALA A 192 0.60 34.72 -27.62
CA ALA A 192 0.54 33.54 -28.50
C ALA A 192 -0.09 33.86 -29.87
N GLU A 193 -1.12 34.72 -29.91
CA GLU A 193 -1.77 35.16 -31.15
C GLU A 193 -0.81 35.97 -32.03
N ALA A 194 -0.05 36.91 -31.48
CA ALA A 194 0.92 37.70 -32.23
C ALA A 194 2.04 36.85 -32.87
N LEU A 195 2.33 35.69 -32.28
CA LEU A 195 3.30 34.72 -32.79
C LEU A 195 2.72 33.74 -33.81
N ASP A 196 1.41 33.80 -34.13
CA ASP A 196 0.86 32.95 -35.18
C ASP A 196 1.46 33.37 -36.54
N PRO A 197 1.97 32.43 -37.35
CA PRO A 197 2.49 32.71 -38.69
C PRO A 197 1.56 33.55 -39.59
N GLN A 198 0.24 33.48 -39.43
CA GLN A 198 -0.72 34.30 -40.20
C GLN A 198 -0.59 35.81 -39.92
N PHE A 199 -0.06 36.18 -38.75
CA PHE A 199 0.04 37.57 -38.30
C PHE A 199 1.49 38.04 -38.19
N LYS A 200 2.40 37.33 -38.87
CA LYS A 200 3.80 37.74 -38.98
C LYS A 200 3.88 39.19 -39.45
N ASP A 201 4.73 39.97 -38.79
CA ASP A 201 4.99 41.38 -39.07
C ASP A 201 3.80 42.33 -38.80
N ILE A 202 2.67 41.86 -38.23
CA ILE A 202 1.57 42.73 -37.82
C ILE A 202 1.84 43.35 -36.44
N ILE A 203 1.99 42.53 -35.40
CA ILE A 203 2.35 42.96 -34.03
C ILE A 203 3.73 42.40 -33.71
N ASP A 204 4.70 43.27 -33.38
CA ASP A 204 6.07 42.85 -33.11
C ASP A 204 6.25 42.34 -31.67
N ILE A 205 5.67 43.03 -30.69
CA ILE A 205 5.77 42.66 -29.26
C ILE A 205 4.40 42.76 -28.57
N VAL A 206 4.17 41.87 -27.60
CA VAL A 206 3.01 41.94 -26.71
C VAL A 206 3.47 42.00 -25.25
N LEU A 207 3.19 43.12 -24.59
CA LEU A 207 3.41 43.35 -23.17
C LEU A 207 2.12 43.20 -22.36
N THR A 208 2.30 42.78 -21.11
CA THR A 208 1.29 42.88 -20.06
C THR A 208 1.35 44.23 -19.37
N PHE A 209 0.27 44.60 -18.67
CA PHE A 209 0.24 45.83 -17.88
C PHE A 209 1.29 45.84 -16.75
N GLU A 210 1.57 44.68 -16.16
CA GLU A 210 2.64 44.50 -15.17
C GLU A 210 4.02 44.79 -15.79
N GLU A 211 4.32 44.23 -16.96
CA GLU A 211 5.60 44.45 -17.66
C GLU A 211 5.84 45.94 -17.98
N ILE A 212 4.83 46.67 -18.46
CA ILE A 212 4.99 48.10 -18.78
C ILE A 212 5.13 48.97 -17.52
N LYS A 213 4.48 48.61 -16.41
CA LYS A 213 4.66 49.30 -15.12
C LYS A 213 6.06 49.07 -14.57
N GLU A 214 6.60 47.87 -14.73
CA GLU A 214 8.00 47.59 -14.38
C GLU A 214 8.96 48.42 -15.24
N ILE A 215 8.72 48.59 -16.54
CA ILE A 215 9.50 49.49 -17.40
C ILE A 215 9.43 50.94 -16.91
N LEU A 216 8.25 51.43 -16.51
CA LEU A 216 8.09 52.78 -15.94
C LEU A 216 8.95 52.97 -14.69
N ILE A 217 9.01 51.95 -13.82
CA ILE A 217 9.84 51.96 -12.61
C ILE A 217 11.33 51.94 -12.98
N GLU A 218 11.74 51.07 -13.91
CA GLU A 218 13.14 50.97 -14.39
C GLU A 218 13.65 52.27 -15.04
N LYS A 219 12.78 53.03 -15.71
CA LYS A 219 13.08 54.33 -16.32
C LYS A 219 12.83 55.54 -15.40
N ASP A 220 12.45 55.32 -14.14
CA ASP A 220 12.13 56.38 -13.15
C ASP A 220 11.02 57.36 -13.62
N ILE A 221 9.98 56.85 -14.30
CA ILE A 221 8.86 57.64 -14.81
C ILE A 221 7.67 57.53 -13.84
N SER A 222 7.33 58.63 -13.19
CA SER A 222 6.14 58.71 -12.32
C SER A 222 4.88 59.15 -13.08
N LEU A 223 3.82 58.35 -12.97
CA LEU A 223 2.47 58.68 -13.49
C LEU A 223 1.87 59.93 -12.83
N GLU A 224 2.41 60.41 -11.71
CA GLU A 224 1.93 61.63 -11.05
C GLU A 224 2.50 62.91 -11.65
N ARG A 225 3.71 62.82 -12.22
CA ARG A 225 4.49 63.98 -12.69
C ARG A 225 4.56 64.09 -14.22
N VAL A 226 4.07 63.08 -14.93
CA VAL A 226 4.09 63.05 -16.38
C VAL A 226 3.16 64.08 -16.99
N VAL A 227 3.54 64.61 -18.15
CA VAL A 227 2.70 65.53 -18.93
C VAL A 227 1.56 64.74 -19.55
N ASP A 228 0.33 65.21 -19.36
CA ASP A 228 -0.86 64.66 -19.98
C ASP A 228 -0.73 64.69 -21.52
N ALA A 229 -1.01 63.56 -22.17
CA ALA A 229 -1.07 63.47 -23.62
C ALA A 229 -2.31 62.70 -24.07
N ASP A 230 -2.87 63.07 -25.21
CA ASP A 230 -3.96 62.32 -25.85
C ASP A 230 -3.42 61.22 -26.78
N PHE A 231 -4.27 60.23 -27.06
CA PHE A 231 -4.00 59.20 -28.08
C PHE A 231 -3.77 59.84 -29.46
N ASP A 232 -2.90 59.23 -30.27
CA ASP A 232 -2.48 59.81 -31.55
C ASP A 232 -3.49 59.55 -32.69
N GLN A 233 -4.36 58.54 -32.57
CA GLN A 233 -5.39 58.25 -33.56
C GLN A 233 -6.74 58.93 -33.25
N CYS A 234 -7.61 59.01 -34.26
CA CYS A 234 -8.98 59.47 -34.09
C CYS A 234 -9.74 58.58 -33.10
N ALA A 235 -10.36 59.19 -32.10
CA ALA A 235 -10.92 58.50 -30.94
C ALA A 235 -12.02 57.48 -31.32
N SER A 236 -12.08 56.33 -30.64
CA SER A 236 -13.14 55.33 -30.83
C SER A 236 -14.30 55.57 -29.89
N ASN A 237 -15.53 55.25 -30.27
CA ASN A 237 -16.69 55.36 -29.38
C ASN A 237 -16.93 54.06 -28.60
N LYS A 238 -17.80 53.19 -29.12
CA LYS A 238 -18.28 52.01 -28.40
C LYS A 238 -17.21 50.94 -28.21
N GLY A 239 -16.16 50.96 -29.04
CA GLY A 239 -15.05 50.00 -29.00
C GLY A 239 -14.34 49.94 -27.63
N ARG A 240 -14.47 50.98 -26.79
CA ARG A 240 -13.94 50.99 -25.43
C ARG A 240 -14.61 49.98 -24.50
N LEU A 241 -15.89 49.68 -24.75
CA LEU A 241 -16.67 48.73 -23.96
C LEU A 241 -16.30 47.26 -24.24
N PHE A 242 -15.54 46.97 -25.31
CA PHE A 242 -15.15 45.61 -25.72
C PHE A 242 -14.31 44.85 -24.67
N ALA A 243 -13.74 45.57 -23.69
CA ALA A 243 -13.07 44.95 -22.55
C ALA A 243 -14.03 44.29 -21.55
N LEU A 244 -15.32 44.67 -21.55
CA LEU A 244 -16.37 44.16 -20.69
C LEU A 244 -17.03 42.93 -21.29
N SER A 245 -17.67 42.12 -20.44
CA SER A 245 -18.44 40.94 -20.84
C SER A 245 -19.55 41.31 -21.85
N ILE A 246 -20.35 42.35 -21.57
CA ILE A 246 -21.43 42.81 -22.48
C ILE A 246 -20.87 43.77 -23.56
N GLY A 247 -19.53 43.83 -23.70
CA GLY A 247 -18.87 44.76 -24.60
C GLY A 247 -19.24 44.53 -26.05
N PHE A 248 -19.29 43.26 -26.45
CA PHE A 248 -19.57 42.86 -27.82
C PHE A 248 -21.01 43.20 -28.23
N GLU A 249 -22.00 42.87 -27.38
CA GLU A 249 -23.42 43.19 -27.58
C GLU A 249 -23.67 44.69 -27.78
N ASN A 250 -22.98 45.52 -26.99
CA ASN A 250 -23.14 46.98 -27.06
C ASN A 250 -22.58 47.59 -28.36
N ASN A 251 -21.66 46.91 -29.04
CA ASN A 251 -20.95 47.40 -30.21
C ASN A 251 -21.61 47.03 -31.54
N LEU A 252 -22.26 45.87 -31.64
CA LEU A 252 -22.95 45.44 -32.86
C LEU A 252 -24.31 46.11 -33.00
N LYS A 253 -24.60 46.65 -34.20
CA LYS A 253 -25.94 47.17 -34.50
C LYS A 253 -26.94 46.02 -34.56
N LEU A 254 -26.55 44.90 -35.16
CA LEU A 254 -27.42 43.74 -35.35
C LEU A 254 -27.88 43.12 -34.02
N CYS A 255 -27.06 43.14 -32.97
CA CYS A 255 -27.47 42.64 -31.64
C CYS A 255 -28.69 43.38 -31.05
N LYS A 256 -28.90 44.64 -31.44
CA LYS A 256 -30.08 45.41 -31.03
C LYS A 256 -31.35 45.07 -31.82
N GLU A 257 -31.18 44.49 -33.01
CA GLU A 257 -32.25 44.12 -33.93
C GLU A 257 -32.61 42.63 -33.85
N LEU A 258 -31.66 41.79 -33.40
CA LEU A 258 -31.90 40.37 -33.13
C LEU A 258 -32.93 40.21 -32.00
N LYS A 259 -33.82 39.22 -32.14
CA LYS A 259 -34.69 38.80 -31.03
C LYS A 259 -33.81 38.33 -29.88
N LYS A 260 -34.24 38.57 -28.63
CA LYS A 260 -33.50 38.22 -27.40
C LYS A 260 -33.03 36.77 -27.29
N ASN A 261 -33.58 35.86 -28.10
CA ASN A 261 -33.25 34.44 -28.13
C ASN A 261 -32.24 34.06 -29.24
N GLN A 262 -31.77 35.00 -30.06
CA GLN A 262 -30.87 34.72 -31.20
C GLN A 262 -29.41 35.14 -30.96
N PHE A 263 -29.12 35.79 -29.83
CA PHE A 263 -27.79 36.18 -29.38
C PHE A 263 -27.59 35.70 -27.95
N GLU A 264 -26.43 35.11 -27.67
CA GLU A 264 -26.04 34.69 -26.32
C GLU A 264 -24.59 35.11 -26.06
N SER A 265 -24.28 35.41 -24.80
CA SER A 265 -22.96 35.89 -24.42
C SER A 265 -22.37 35.04 -23.29
N ILE A 266 -21.24 34.42 -23.56
CA ILE A 266 -20.57 33.46 -22.71
C ILE A 266 -19.28 34.06 -22.15
N HIS A 267 -19.16 34.03 -20.82
CA HIS A 267 -18.12 34.79 -20.11
C HIS A 267 -17.35 33.95 -19.09
N SER A 268 -17.47 32.63 -19.17
CA SER A 268 -16.74 31.72 -18.30
C SER A 268 -16.29 30.48 -19.06
N GLU A 269 -15.21 29.88 -18.59
CA GLU A 269 -14.71 28.62 -19.14
C GLU A 269 -15.72 27.48 -19.03
N GLN A 270 -16.42 27.39 -17.91
CA GLN A 270 -17.40 26.32 -17.68
C GLN A 270 -18.55 26.44 -18.68
N ASP A 271 -18.98 27.65 -18.97
CA ASP A 271 -19.99 27.94 -19.98
C ASP A 271 -19.44 27.66 -21.40
N CYS A 272 -18.18 28.00 -21.68
CA CYS A 272 -17.53 27.68 -22.95
C CYS A 272 -17.53 26.16 -23.21
N LEU A 273 -17.10 25.37 -22.22
CA LEU A 273 -17.04 23.90 -22.34
C LEU A 273 -18.45 23.29 -22.47
N ARG A 274 -19.44 23.81 -21.72
CA ARG A 274 -20.84 23.39 -21.87
C ARG A 274 -21.39 23.70 -23.26
N MET A 275 -21.13 24.90 -23.77
CA MET A 275 -21.57 25.29 -25.12
C MET A 275 -20.93 24.41 -26.20
N ILE A 276 -19.63 24.13 -26.08
CA ILE A 276 -18.94 23.19 -26.98
C ILE A 276 -19.62 21.82 -26.97
N ASP A 277 -19.93 21.28 -25.79
CA ASP A 277 -20.62 19.99 -25.65
C ASP A 277 -22.00 20.00 -26.32
N ILE A 278 -22.80 21.05 -26.12
CA ILE A 278 -24.11 21.19 -26.74
C ILE A 278 -23.99 21.29 -28.27
N LEU A 279 -23.10 22.15 -28.79
CA LEU A 279 -22.90 22.32 -30.24
C LEU A 279 -22.39 21.04 -30.91
N SER A 280 -21.66 20.19 -30.18
CA SER A 280 -21.19 18.91 -30.71
C SER A 280 -22.27 17.85 -30.83
N LYS A 281 -23.40 18.00 -30.12
CA LYS A 281 -24.47 16.99 -30.00
C LYS A 281 -25.77 17.40 -30.66
N ASP A 282 -26.16 18.67 -30.52
CA ASP A 282 -27.46 19.21 -30.90
C ASP A 282 -27.36 20.45 -31.79
N LYS A 283 -28.39 20.67 -32.62
CA LYS A 283 -28.55 21.92 -33.37
C LYS A 283 -29.19 22.97 -32.46
N ILE A 284 -28.45 24.03 -32.15
CA ILE A 284 -28.91 25.14 -31.30
C ILE A 284 -29.60 26.21 -32.16
N ASP A 285 -30.75 26.71 -31.71
CA ASP A 285 -31.46 27.84 -32.33
C ASP A 285 -30.92 29.20 -31.85
N ILE A 286 -29.59 29.38 -31.92
CA ILE A 286 -28.90 30.65 -31.62
C ILE A 286 -28.04 31.02 -32.83
N ARG A 287 -28.10 32.28 -33.26
CA ARG A 287 -27.39 32.75 -34.46
C ARG A 287 -25.97 33.20 -34.17
N LEU A 288 -25.75 33.89 -33.04
CA LEU A 288 -24.44 34.42 -32.67
C LEU A 288 -24.18 34.20 -31.19
N ILE A 289 -23.01 33.66 -30.88
CA ILE A 289 -22.53 33.48 -29.52
C ILE A 289 -21.23 34.25 -29.35
N ASP A 290 -21.24 35.27 -28.48
CA ASP A 290 -20.02 35.94 -28.03
C ASP A 290 -19.32 35.07 -26.99
N VAL A 291 -18.04 34.76 -27.19
CA VAL A 291 -17.34 33.77 -26.36
C VAL A 291 -16.05 34.34 -25.81
N LEU A 292 -16.06 34.53 -24.48
CA LEU A 292 -14.93 34.98 -23.70
C LEU A 292 -14.59 33.93 -22.63
N MET A 293 -13.33 33.47 -22.61
CA MET A 293 -12.82 32.54 -21.57
C MET A 293 -12.77 33.16 -20.16
N CYS A 294 -12.96 34.47 -20.06
CA CYS A 294 -12.93 35.28 -18.85
C CYS A 294 -14.16 36.19 -18.79
N LYS A 295 -14.51 36.68 -17.59
CA LYS A 295 -15.56 37.69 -17.39
C LYS A 295 -15.09 39.06 -17.89
N GLY A 296 -14.97 39.18 -19.21
CA GLY A 296 -14.30 40.30 -19.88
C GLY A 296 -12.78 40.22 -19.77
N CYS A 297 -12.09 41.04 -20.57
CA CYS A 297 -10.64 41.22 -20.48
C CYS A 297 -10.21 41.84 -19.13
N ILE A 298 -11.15 42.46 -18.41
CA ILE A 298 -10.97 43.05 -17.08
C ILE A 298 -10.70 42.02 -15.97
N GLU A 299 -11.03 40.76 -16.22
CA GLU A 299 -10.70 39.63 -15.34
C GLU A 299 -9.67 38.69 -15.97
N GLY A 300 -8.97 39.18 -17.00
CA GLY A 300 -7.89 38.47 -17.67
C GLY A 300 -6.79 37.98 -16.71
N PRO A 301 -5.99 36.99 -17.13
CA PRO A 301 -5.03 36.31 -16.27
C PRO A 301 -3.89 37.21 -15.75
N LYS A 302 -3.59 38.30 -16.46
CA LYS A 302 -2.58 39.31 -16.12
C LYS A 302 -3.18 40.69 -15.91
N MET A 303 -4.45 40.75 -15.47
CA MET A 303 -5.01 41.99 -14.95
C MET A 303 -4.49 42.24 -13.53
N ASP A 304 -3.62 43.24 -13.39
CA ASP A 304 -2.94 43.67 -12.17
C ASP A 304 -3.65 44.89 -11.56
N SER A 305 -4.87 44.67 -11.07
CA SER A 305 -5.70 45.70 -10.46
C SER A 305 -6.30 45.20 -9.16
N GLU A 306 -6.18 46.00 -8.10
CA GLU A 306 -6.77 45.73 -6.78
C GLU A 306 -8.28 46.03 -6.73
N LEU A 307 -8.82 46.66 -7.77
CA LEU A 307 -10.25 46.92 -7.87
C LEU A 307 -11.03 45.61 -7.92
N ASN A 308 -12.20 45.57 -7.27
CA ASN A 308 -13.13 44.47 -7.46
C ASN A 308 -13.79 44.55 -8.85
N TYR A 309 -14.39 43.44 -9.29
CA TYR A 309 -15.01 43.29 -10.61
C TYR A 309 -15.98 44.43 -10.97
N TYR A 310 -16.91 44.78 -10.07
CA TYR A 310 -17.91 45.82 -10.33
C TYR A 310 -17.31 47.22 -10.38
N LYS A 311 -16.28 47.50 -9.56
CA LYS A 311 -15.54 48.77 -9.66
C LYS A 311 -14.81 48.89 -11.00
N LYS A 312 -14.20 47.81 -11.51
CA LYS A 312 -13.57 47.81 -12.85
C LYS A 312 -14.57 48.14 -13.95
N ILE A 313 -15.77 47.55 -13.89
CA ILE A 313 -16.87 47.88 -14.82
C ILE A 313 -17.20 49.36 -14.76
N ASN A 314 -17.40 49.90 -13.57
CA ASN A 314 -17.77 51.30 -13.39
C ASN A 314 -16.69 52.24 -13.93
N VAL A 315 -15.41 51.98 -13.65
CA VAL A 315 -14.30 52.80 -14.15
C VAL A 315 -14.26 52.81 -15.69
N ILE A 316 -14.51 51.67 -16.34
CA ILE A 316 -14.55 51.61 -17.82
C ILE A 316 -15.77 52.33 -18.37
N ASN A 317 -16.93 52.19 -17.74
CA ASN A 317 -18.14 52.89 -18.15
C ASN A 317 -18.00 54.41 -17.99
N SER A 318 -17.44 54.88 -16.87
CA SER A 318 -17.13 56.30 -16.66
C SER A 318 -16.15 56.81 -17.72
N TYR A 319 -15.08 56.06 -17.98
CA TYR A 319 -14.12 56.41 -19.05
C TYR A 319 -14.79 56.50 -20.43
N PHE A 320 -15.69 55.57 -20.74
CA PHE A 320 -16.46 55.59 -21.98
C PHE A 320 -17.38 56.83 -22.08
N GLU A 321 -18.17 57.12 -21.05
CA GLU A 321 -19.12 58.26 -21.08
C GLU A 321 -18.39 59.61 -21.10
N GLU A 322 -17.29 59.76 -20.35
CA GLU A 322 -16.50 61.00 -20.31
C GLU A 322 -15.80 61.32 -21.64
N ASN A 323 -15.47 60.29 -22.43
CA ASN A 323 -14.70 60.43 -23.67
C ASN A 323 -15.51 60.10 -24.93
N LYS A 324 -16.84 60.05 -24.80
CA LYS A 324 -17.77 59.76 -25.89
C LYS A 324 -17.75 60.90 -26.92
N LEU A 325 -17.58 60.55 -28.19
CA LEU A 325 -17.51 61.51 -29.27
C LEU A 325 -18.92 61.77 -29.82
N THR A 326 -19.15 63.03 -30.20
CA THR A 326 -20.45 63.49 -30.71
C THR A 326 -20.64 63.24 -32.21
N LYS A 327 -19.58 62.91 -32.95
CA LYS A 327 -19.63 62.56 -34.39
C LYS A 327 -19.00 61.19 -34.62
N GLU A 328 -19.58 60.41 -35.55
CA GLU A 328 -18.93 59.21 -36.07
C GLU A 328 -17.66 59.62 -36.82
N ILE A 329 -16.56 58.93 -36.56
CA ILE A 329 -15.29 59.17 -37.25
C ILE A 329 -15.22 58.32 -38.50
N GLU A 330 -14.75 58.92 -39.59
CA GLU A 330 -14.35 58.23 -40.81
C GLU A 330 -13.07 57.44 -40.54
N ILE A 331 -13.24 56.19 -40.12
CA ILE A 331 -12.16 55.21 -40.03
C ILE A 331 -12.19 54.41 -41.34
N ASN A 332 -11.02 54.21 -41.97
CA ASN A 332 -10.91 53.31 -43.12
C ASN A 332 -11.34 51.89 -42.71
N ASP A 333 -12.52 51.49 -43.16
CA ASP A 333 -13.14 50.20 -42.87
C ASP A 333 -13.00 49.20 -44.03
N GLN A 334 -12.25 49.55 -45.07
CA GLN A 334 -11.99 48.70 -46.25
C GLN A 334 -10.79 47.77 -46.09
N ILE A 335 -10.21 47.68 -44.89
CA ILE A 335 -9.06 46.80 -44.61
C ILE A 335 -9.54 45.36 -44.46
N ASP A 336 -8.80 44.41 -45.03
CA ASP A 336 -9.07 42.99 -44.82
C ASP A 336 -8.84 42.63 -43.35
N LEU A 337 -9.91 42.28 -42.62
CA LEU A 337 -9.86 41.76 -41.24
C LEU A 337 -10.11 40.27 -41.17
N SER A 338 -10.06 39.56 -42.30
CA SER A 338 -10.29 38.13 -42.34
C SER A 338 -9.12 37.33 -41.74
N ARG A 339 -9.45 36.13 -41.27
CA ARG A 339 -8.48 35.12 -40.82
C ARG A 339 -8.92 33.73 -41.22
N SER A 340 -7.98 32.80 -41.17
CA SER A 340 -8.22 31.38 -41.38
C SER A 340 -7.92 30.60 -40.11
N PHE A 341 -8.60 29.49 -39.91
CA PHE A 341 -8.36 28.56 -38.80
C PHE A 341 -7.84 27.24 -39.34
N ARG A 342 -7.07 26.52 -38.51
CA ARG A 342 -6.51 25.22 -38.87
C ARG A 342 -6.72 24.21 -37.75
N ASN A 343 -6.88 22.94 -38.13
CA ASN A 343 -6.87 21.85 -37.17
C ASN A 343 -5.45 21.70 -36.60
N ARG A 344 -5.31 21.93 -35.29
CA ARG A 344 -4.07 21.80 -34.52
C ARG A 344 -4.20 20.72 -33.46
N ARG A 345 -5.20 19.83 -33.56
CA ARG A 345 -5.48 18.81 -32.56
C ARG A 345 -4.32 17.85 -32.44
N ASN A 346 -3.80 17.72 -31.23
CA ASN A 346 -2.82 16.72 -30.88
C ASN A 346 -3.52 15.57 -30.16
N ILE A 347 -3.71 14.45 -30.86
CA ILE A 347 -4.43 13.28 -30.34
C ILE A 347 -3.47 12.51 -29.44
N LEU A 348 -3.85 12.37 -28.18
CA LEU A 348 -3.21 11.44 -27.26
C LEU A 348 -3.94 10.09 -27.34
N PRO A 349 -3.24 8.96 -27.13
CA PRO A 349 -3.87 7.66 -27.13
C PRO A 349 -4.98 7.62 -26.09
N LEU A 350 -6.15 7.14 -26.50
CA LEU A 350 -7.27 6.91 -25.59
C LEU A 350 -7.13 5.49 -25.03
N PRO A 351 -7.16 5.32 -23.70
CA PRO A 351 -7.16 3.99 -23.11
C PRO A 351 -8.49 3.28 -23.39
N SER A 352 -8.42 1.96 -23.44
CA SER A 352 -9.56 1.05 -23.30
C SER A 352 -10.12 1.09 -21.88
N GLU A 353 -11.36 0.65 -21.69
CA GLU A 353 -11.95 0.52 -20.34
C GLU A 353 -11.15 -0.43 -19.44
N GLU A 354 -10.48 -1.44 -20.01
CA GLU A 354 -9.62 -2.37 -19.26
C GLU A 354 -8.35 -1.67 -18.75
N GLU A 355 -7.72 -0.82 -19.54
CA GLU A 355 -6.57 -0.01 -19.12
C GLU A 355 -6.94 1.02 -18.04
N ILE A 356 -8.13 1.64 -18.17
CA ILE A 356 -8.66 2.53 -17.12
C ILE A 356 -8.85 1.73 -15.82
N LYS A 357 -9.47 0.55 -15.91
CA LYS A 357 -9.70 -0.30 -14.74
C LYS A 357 -8.40 -0.72 -14.06
N ASN A 358 -7.39 -1.14 -14.82
CA ASN A 358 -6.08 -1.49 -14.29
C ASN A 358 -5.44 -0.33 -13.49
N ILE A 359 -5.53 0.89 -13.99
CA ILE A 359 -5.01 2.07 -13.28
C ILE A 359 -5.83 2.36 -12.01
N LEU A 360 -7.15 2.23 -12.08
CA LEU A 360 -8.02 2.39 -10.91
C LEU A 360 -7.69 1.38 -9.81
N GLU A 361 -7.48 0.11 -10.17
CA GLU A 361 -7.08 -0.97 -9.26
C GLU A 361 -5.73 -0.68 -8.57
N ILE A 362 -4.73 -0.16 -9.30
CA ILE A 362 -3.44 0.26 -8.70
C ILE A 362 -3.66 1.34 -7.61
N THR A 363 -4.67 2.19 -7.79
CA THR A 363 -5.05 3.22 -6.81
C THR A 363 -6.07 2.76 -5.77
N TYR A 364 -6.21 1.44 -5.59
CA TYR A 364 -7.12 0.77 -4.67
C TYR A 364 -8.60 1.10 -4.91
N LYS A 365 -9.01 1.24 -6.18
CA LYS A 365 -10.40 1.45 -6.57
C LYS A 365 -10.89 0.24 -7.36
N TYR A 366 -11.63 -0.63 -6.70
CA TYR A 366 -12.10 -1.89 -7.26
C TYR A 366 -13.57 -1.80 -7.70
N SER A 367 -14.30 -0.85 -7.12
CA SER A 367 -15.72 -0.61 -7.35
C SER A 367 -15.99 0.86 -7.64
N GLN A 368 -17.20 1.16 -8.13
CA GLN A 368 -17.64 2.53 -8.38
C GLN A 368 -17.76 3.35 -7.09
N GLU A 369 -17.99 2.70 -5.94
CA GLU A 369 -18.04 3.35 -4.63
C GLU A 369 -16.65 3.86 -4.18
N ASP A 370 -15.58 3.21 -4.64
CA ASP A 370 -14.20 3.64 -4.37
C ASP A 370 -13.79 4.87 -5.21
N GLU A 371 -14.53 5.18 -6.27
CA GLU A 371 -14.31 6.34 -7.14
C GLU A 371 -14.85 7.61 -6.49
N LEU A 372 -14.16 8.08 -5.44
CA LEU A 372 -14.57 9.26 -4.65
C LEU A 372 -14.76 10.55 -5.45
N ASN A 373 -14.16 10.66 -6.65
CA ASN A 373 -14.25 11.83 -7.53
C ASN A 373 -13.97 13.18 -6.80
N CYS A 374 -13.09 13.16 -5.79
CA CYS A 374 -12.90 14.28 -4.86
C CYS A 374 -12.17 15.51 -5.45
N GLY A 375 -11.64 15.44 -6.68
CA GLY A 375 -10.94 16.57 -7.31
C GLY A 375 -9.53 16.88 -6.78
N ALA A 376 -9.10 16.28 -5.67
CA ALA A 376 -7.82 16.62 -5.01
C ALA A 376 -6.60 16.51 -5.95
N CYS A 377 -6.60 15.48 -6.80
CA CYS A 377 -5.51 15.14 -7.71
C CYS A 377 -5.44 16.00 -8.98
N GLY A 378 -6.32 16.98 -9.20
CA GLY A 378 -6.34 17.73 -10.46
C GLY A 378 -7.57 17.51 -11.32
N TYR A 379 -8.20 16.34 -11.21
CA TYR A 379 -9.17 15.84 -12.18
C TYR A 379 -10.54 15.68 -11.54
N SER A 380 -11.59 16.00 -12.31
CA SER A 380 -12.99 15.97 -11.86
C SER A 380 -13.48 14.57 -11.50
N THR A 381 -12.96 13.53 -12.16
CA THR A 381 -13.30 12.13 -11.86
C THR A 381 -12.05 11.26 -11.75
N CYS A 382 -12.17 10.14 -11.02
CA CYS A 382 -11.13 9.13 -10.91
C CYS A 382 -10.81 8.51 -12.28
N ARG A 383 -11.82 8.34 -13.14
CA ARG A 383 -11.64 7.93 -14.54
C ARG A 383 -10.85 8.94 -15.37
N ASN A 384 -11.17 10.23 -15.29
CA ASN A 384 -10.41 11.27 -15.99
C ASN A 384 -8.94 11.30 -15.54
N LYS A 385 -8.72 11.08 -14.22
CA LYS A 385 -7.37 10.90 -13.68
C LYS A 385 -6.68 9.67 -14.29
N ALA A 386 -7.36 8.53 -14.37
CA ALA A 386 -6.79 7.31 -14.95
C ALA A 386 -6.43 7.48 -16.44
N VAL A 387 -7.30 8.14 -17.22
CA VAL A 387 -7.01 8.51 -18.61
C VAL A 387 -5.76 9.39 -18.70
N ALA A 388 -5.64 10.40 -17.84
CA ALA A 388 -4.48 11.27 -17.83
C ALA A 388 -3.19 10.55 -17.39
N VAL A 389 -3.28 9.55 -16.50
CA VAL A 389 -2.15 8.68 -16.13
C VAL A 389 -1.71 7.83 -17.32
N PHE A 390 -2.66 7.19 -18.01
CA PHE A 390 -2.37 6.41 -19.21
C PHE A 390 -1.69 7.25 -20.30
N GLN A 391 -2.16 8.48 -20.49
CA GLN A 391 -1.61 9.42 -21.46
C GLN A 391 -0.25 10.02 -21.06
N GLY A 392 0.27 9.68 -19.87
CA GLY A 392 1.54 10.22 -19.36
C GLY A 392 1.47 11.69 -18.92
N ILE A 393 0.27 12.27 -18.82
CA ILE A 393 0.04 13.64 -18.34
C ILE A 393 0.11 13.67 -16.80
N ALA A 394 -0.25 12.58 -16.13
CA ALA A 394 -0.46 12.58 -14.70
C ALA A 394 0.20 11.38 -14.01
N GLU A 395 0.57 11.51 -12.74
CA GLU A 395 1.18 10.42 -11.98
C GLU A 395 0.20 9.81 -10.99
N ILE A 396 0.35 8.51 -10.72
CA ILE A 396 -0.48 7.76 -9.77
C ILE A 396 -0.44 8.39 -8.37
N ASP A 397 0.75 8.82 -7.94
CA ASP A 397 1.00 9.39 -6.61
C ASP A 397 0.30 10.74 -6.37
N MET A 398 -0.34 11.34 -7.39
CA MET A 398 -1.17 12.53 -7.17
C MET A 398 -2.50 12.23 -6.45
N CYS A 399 -2.86 10.95 -6.28
CA CYS A 399 -4.08 10.54 -5.60
C CYS A 399 -3.88 10.54 -4.07
N LEU A 400 -4.40 11.56 -3.39
CA LEU A 400 -4.28 11.68 -1.94
C LEU A 400 -4.86 10.49 -1.15
N PRO A 401 -6.08 9.98 -1.45
CA PRO A 401 -6.60 8.78 -0.77
C PRO A 401 -5.69 7.56 -0.92
N TYR A 402 -5.12 7.36 -2.11
CA TYR A 402 -4.15 6.28 -2.37
C TYR A 402 -2.88 6.45 -1.51
N LEU A 403 -2.33 7.66 -1.44
CA LEU A 403 -1.15 7.93 -0.60
C LEU A 403 -1.41 7.70 0.89
N LEU A 404 -2.59 8.08 1.39
CA LEU A 404 -2.97 7.86 2.78
C LEU A 404 -3.08 6.36 3.09
N PHE A 405 -3.78 5.60 2.24
CA PHE A 405 -3.92 4.16 2.41
C PHE A 405 -2.56 3.44 2.31
N LYS A 406 -1.73 3.82 1.34
CA LYS A 406 -0.36 3.31 1.18
C LYS A 406 0.49 3.59 2.42
N LYS A 407 0.38 4.78 3.01
CA LYS A 407 1.06 5.16 4.25
C LYS A 407 0.60 4.32 5.43
N GLU A 408 -0.71 4.13 5.61
CA GLU A 408 -1.25 3.30 6.69
C GLU A 408 -0.77 1.85 6.58
N LYS A 409 -0.83 1.27 5.37
CA LYS A 409 -0.33 -0.08 5.13
C LYS A 409 1.16 -0.21 5.48
N LEU A 410 1.99 0.72 5.01
CA LEU A 410 3.44 0.71 5.29
C LEU A 410 3.73 0.89 6.78
N ASN A 411 2.95 1.73 7.48
CA ASN A 411 3.07 1.91 8.92
C ASN A 411 2.71 0.64 9.70
N ASN A 412 1.68 -0.08 9.26
CA ASN A 412 1.29 -1.36 9.86
C ASN A 412 2.39 -2.41 9.65
N GLU A 413 2.90 -2.56 8.42
CA GLU A 413 4.02 -3.47 8.11
C GLU A 413 5.28 -3.14 8.92
N LEU A 414 5.60 -1.85 9.08
CA LEU A 414 6.73 -1.42 9.90
C LEU A 414 6.50 -1.72 11.39
N SER A 415 5.28 -1.53 11.88
CA SER A 415 4.92 -1.80 13.28
C SER A 415 4.99 -3.29 13.60
N GLU A 416 4.57 -4.16 12.68
CA GLU A 416 4.70 -5.61 12.80
C GLU A 416 6.18 -6.02 12.86
N LYS A 417 7.00 -5.54 11.92
CA LYS A 417 8.45 -5.81 11.94
C LYS A 417 9.13 -5.32 13.22
N LEU A 418 8.74 -4.16 13.75
CA LEU A 418 9.27 -3.66 15.02
C LEU A 418 8.88 -4.57 16.19
N LYS A 419 7.65 -5.11 16.23
CA LYS A 419 7.22 -6.08 17.24
C LYS A 419 8.00 -7.38 17.14
N GLU A 420 8.17 -7.93 15.93
CA GLU A 420 8.98 -9.14 15.71
C GLU A 420 10.43 -8.94 16.19
N THR A 421 11.03 -7.79 15.86
CA THR A 421 12.40 -7.47 16.28
C THR A 421 12.50 -7.32 17.81
N SER A 422 11.48 -6.75 18.45
CA SER A 422 11.41 -6.65 19.93
C SER A 422 11.27 -8.02 20.58
N MET A 423 10.40 -8.89 20.06
CA MET A 423 10.22 -10.24 20.58
C MET A 423 11.50 -11.06 20.47
N LEU A 424 12.18 -11.00 19.32
CA LEU A 424 13.48 -11.65 19.12
C LEU A 424 14.53 -11.12 20.10
N LYS A 425 14.54 -9.81 20.37
CA LYS A 425 15.43 -9.23 21.36
C LYS A 425 15.14 -9.78 22.76
N ASP A 426 13.88 -9.80 23.20
CA ASP A 426 13.47 -10.29 24.51
C ASP A 426 13.77 -11.80 24.69
N GLU A 427 13.60 -12.58 23.62
CA GLU A 427 13.96 -14.00 23.58
C GLU A 427 15.48 -14.20 23.74
N LEU A 428 16.30 -13.46 23.00
CA LEU A 428 17.76 -13.49 23.13
C LEU A 428 18.22 -13.06 24.53
N GLU A 429 17.58 -12.05 25.12
CA GLU A 429 17.88 -11.62 26.49
C GLU A 429 17.54 -12.72 27.50
N THR A 430 16.40 -13.39 27.34
CA THR A 430 15.99 -14.52 28.19
C THR A 430 16.98 -15.70 28.08
N ILE A 431 17.48 -15.98 26.89
CA ILE A 431 18.52 -17.01 26.67
C ILE A 431 19.83 -16.62 27.37
N ILE A 432 20.26 -15.36 27.28
CA ILE A 432 21.48 -14.87 27.94
C ILE A 432 21.35 -14.93 29.47
N GLU A 433 20.18 -14.55 30.02
CA GLU A 433 19.91 -14.56 31.46
C GLU A 433 19.75 -15.96 32.06
N SER A 434 19.25 -16.92 31.28
CA SER A 434 19.11 -18.32 31.71
C SER A 434 20.41 -19.13 31.64
N SER A 435 21.48 -18.59 31.05
CA SER A 435 22.79 -19.22 31.00
C SER A 435 23.40 -19.37 32.40
N TYR A 436 23.87 -20.56 32.76
CA TYR A 436 24.64 -20.82 33.98
C TYR A 436 26.03 -20.16 33.94
N ASP A 437 26.61 -20.04 32.74
CA ASP A 437 27.87 -19.36 32.55
C ASP A 437 27.68 -17.84 32.72
N GLY A 438 28.66 -17.18 33.36
CA GLY A 438 28.73 -15.73 33.44
C GLY A 438 29.10 -15.14 32.09
N ILE A 439 28.24 -14.29 31.53
CA ILE A 439 28.46 -13.64 30.24
C ILE A 439 28.66 -12.14 30.48
N VAL A 440 29.76 -11.60 29.97
CA VAL A 440 30.08 -10.16 30.00
C VAL A 440 30.39 -9.68 28.59
N VAL A 441 29.80 -8.56 28.21
CA VAL A 441 30.04 -7.89 26.95
C VAL A 441 30.65 -6.52 27.24
N THR A 442 31.80 -6.25 26.62
CA THR A 442 32.52 -4.97 26.74
C THR A 442 32.67 -4.29 25.38
N ASP A 443 32.96 -2.98 25.39
CA ASP A 443 33.42 -2.24 24.21
C ASP A 443 34.91 -2.48 23.92
N GLY A 444 35.43 -1.85 22.87
CA GLY A 444 36.84 -1.93 22.48
C GLY A 444 37.84 -1.32 23.47
N LEU A 445 37.37 -0.64 24.53
CA LEU A 445 38.19 -0.05 25.59
C LEU A 445 38.10 -0.83 26.91
N GLY A 446 37.30 -1.90 26.96
CA GLY A 446 37.11 -2.71 28.15
C GLY A 446 36.08 -2.16 29.14
N LYS A 447 35.19 -1.26 28.72
CA LYS A 447 34.02 -0.82 29.50
C LYS A 447 32.89 -1.84 29.37
N ILE A 448 32.29 -2.25 30.49
CA ILE A 448 31.18 -3.22 30.51
C ILE A 448 29.91 -2.55 29.97
N LEU A 449 29.40 -3.13 28.88
CA LEU A 449 28.14 -2.72 28.24
C LEU A 449 26.96 -3.53 28.77
N LYS A 450 27.17 -4.83 29.01
CA LYS A 450 26.12 -5.74 29.47
C LYS A 450 26.73 -6.94 30.19
N CYS A 451 26.04 -7.46 31.20
CA CYS A 451 26.35 -8.74 31.84
C CYS A 451 25.05 -9.44 32.25
N ASN A 452 25.07 -10.77 32.33
CA ASN A 452 23.93 -11.55 32.82
C ASN A 452 23.96 -11.76 34.35
N ASN A 453 22.86 -12.21 34.94
CA ASN A 453 22.78 -12.47 36.37
C ASN A 453 23.79 -13.51 36.88
N SER A 454 24.17 -14.50 36.06
CA SER A 454 25.20 -15.49 36.43
C SER A 454 26.55 -14.82 36.68
N TRP A 455 26.95 -13.84 35.88
CA TRP A 455 28.17 -13.08 36.12
C TRP A 455 28.13 -12.34 37.47
N LEU A 456 27.03 -11.64 37.76
CA LEU A 456 26.84 -10.91 39.01
C LEU A 456 26.95 -11.82 40.24
N ARG A 457 26.35 -13.02 40.18
CA ARG A 457 26.49 -14.05 41.22
C ARG A 457 27.92 -14.52 41.40
N MET A 458 28.69 -14.68 40.31
CA MET A 458 30.09 -15.13 40.37
C MET A 458 30.99 -14.09 41.04
N ILE A 459 30.79 -12.80 40.76
CA ILE A 459 31.57 -11.71 41.35
C ILE A 459 31.00 -11.18 42.69
N GLY A 460 29.87 -11.74 43.14
CA GLY A 460 29.23 -11.36 44.42
C GLY A 460 28.75 -9.90 44.47
N CYS A 461 28.37 -9.31 43.34
CA CYS A 461 27.80 -7.96 43.27
C CYS A 461 26.28 -8.03 43.11
N GLU A 462 25.54 -7.23 43.88
CA GLU A 462 24.08 -7.14 43.80
C GLU A 462 23.59 -6.12 42.75
N GLU A 463 24.45 -5.16 42.37
CA GLU A 463 24.15 -4.15 41.36
C GLU A 463 24.74 -4.49 39.98
N ALA A 464 24.01 -4.12 38.92
CA ALA A 464 24.46 -4.23 37.55
C ALA A 464 25.80 -3.49 37.36
N CYS A 465 26.82 -4.19 36.86
CA CYS A 465 28.16 -3.62 36.64
C CYS A 465 28.26 -2.78 35.35
N SER A 466 27.12 -2.31 34.83
CA SER A 466 27.02 -1.40 33.69
C SER A 466 27.92 -0.18 33.93
N ASP A 467 28.70 0.21 32.92
CA ASP A 467 29.64 1.34 32.96
C ASP A 467 30.92 1.18 33.79
N LYS A 468 31.17 0.03 34.45
CA LYS A 468 32.47 -0.25 35.08
C LYS A 468 33.52 -0.65 34.04
N ILE A 469 34.78 -0.28 34.27
CA ILE A 469 35.90 -0.66 33.41
C ILE A 469 36.52 -1.94 33.95
N VAL A 470 36.74 -2.93 33.08
CA VAL A 470 37.30 -4.24 33.48
C VAL A 470 38.71 -4.10 34.08
N GLN A 471 39.47 -3.09 33.66
CA GLN A 471 40.77 -2.75 34.26
C GLN A 471 40.66 -2.46 35.76
N ASP A 472 39.60 -1.76 36.19
CA ASP A 472 39.40 -1.46 37.62
C ASP A 472 39.04 -2.73 38.40
N MET A 473 38.35 -3.68 37.75
CA MET A 473 38.06 -4.98 38.38
C MET A 473 39.33 -5.84 38.55
N GLU A 474 40.29 -5.74 37.64
CA GLU A 474 41.59 -6.39 37.77
C GLU A 474 42.48 -5.71 38.83
N ASN A 475 42.51 -4.37 38.83
CA ASN A 475 43.28 -3.59 39.81
C ASN A 475 42.79 -3.79 41.25
N ASN A 476 41.48 -4.02 41.44
CA ASN A 476 40.88 -4.32 42.75
C ASN A 476 40.86 -5.82 43.09
N GLU A 477 41.60 -6.65 42.34
CA GLU A 477 41.71 -8.11 42.54
C GLU A 477 40.37 -8.87 42.53
N ILE A 478 39.33 -8.30 41.90
CA ILE A 478 38.03 -8.97 41.73
C ILE A 478 38.16 -10.09 40.70
N ILE A 479 39.00 -9.87 39.69
CA ILE A 479 39.33 -10.84 38.64
C ILE A 479 40.81 -10.74 38.28
N PHE A 480 41.54 -11.86 38.28
CA PHE A 480 42.96 -11.85 37.92
C PHE A 480 43.47 -13.22 37.42
N PRO A 481 44.28 -13.28 36.34
CA PRO A 481 44.38 -12.27 35.28
C PRO A 481 43.07 -12.22 34.46
N SER A 482 42.75 -11.07 33.85
CA SER A 482 41.49 -10.86 33.12
C SER A 482 41.56 -11.36 31.67
N ALA A 483 40.69 -12.31 31.34
CA ALA A 483 40.57 -12.83 29.98
C ALA A 483 40.13 -11.75 28.98
N THR A 484 39.31 -10.79 29.41
CA THR A 484 38.86 -9.66 28.58
C THR A 484 40.01 -8.73 28.20
N LEU A 485 40.86 -8.35 29.17
CA LEU A 485 41.99 -7.42 28.92
C LEU A 485 43.07 -8.07 28.06
N LEU A 486 43.36 -9.35 28.30
CA LEU A 486 44.28 -10.11 27.46
C LEU A 486 43.74 -10.28 26.04
N THR A 487 42.42 -10.46 25.87
CA THR A 487 41.79 -10.52 24.55
C THR A 487 41.88 -9.18 23.82
N LEU A 488 41.70 -8.05 24.51
CA LEU A 488 41.87 -6.71 23.95
C LEU A 488 43.32 -6.46 23.50
N LYS A 489 44.30 -6.91 24.29
CA LYS A 489 45.73 -6.75 23.99
C LYS A 489 46.19 -7.64 22.84
N GLU A 490 45.83 -8.92 22.85
CA GLU A 490 46.31 -9.93 21.91
C GLU A 490 45.48 -9.99 20.61
N LYS A 491 44.30 -9.36 20.59
CA LYS A 491 43.36 -9.34 19.45
C LYS A 491 43.02 -10.74 18.90
N ARG A 492 42.91 -11.73 19.77
CA ARG A 492 42.52 -13.12 19.43
C ARG A 492 41.72 -13.73 20.56
N ARG A 493 41.06 -14.86 20.29
CA ARG A 493 40.36 -15.62 21.34
C ARG A 493 41.37 -16.12 22.38
N ILE A 494 41.12 -15.79 23.66
CA ILE A 494 41.93 -16.20 24.81
C ILE A 494 41.07 -17.03 25.75
N SER A 495 41.60 -18.15 26.24
CA SER A 495 40.91 -19.04 27.20
C SER A 495 41.91 -19.55 28.25
N PHE A 496 41.63 -19.30 29.53
CA PHE A 496 42.44 -19.80 30.64
C PHE A 496 41.65 -19.77 31.96
N ILE A 497 42.24 -20.32 33.02
CA ILE A 497 41.66 -20.30 34.36
C ILE A 497 41.94 -18.94 35.02
N GLN A 498 40.90 -18.15 35.19
CA GLN A 498 40.92 -16.84 35.83
C GLN A 498 40.47 -16.98 37.29
N ASN A 499 41.17 -16.31 38.21
CA ASN A 499 40.70 -16.18 39.59
C ASN A 499 39.60 -15.12 39.66
N ILE A 500 38.57 -15.42 40.44
CA ILE A 500 37.42 -14.55 40.72
C ILE A 500 37.37 -14.38 42.25
N ILE A 501 36.81 -13.26 42.72
CA ILE A 501 36.67 -12.94 44.15
C ILE A 501 36.22 -14.15 45.00
N ARG A 502 36.72 -14.22 46.25
CA ARG A 502 36.49 -15.31 47.23
C ARG A 502 37.20 -16.65 46.91
N ASN A 503 38.38 -16.62 46.28
CA ASN A 503 39.17 -17.82 45.91
C ASN A 503 38.45 -18.78 44.95
N LYS A 504 37.48 -18.28 44.17
CA LYS A 504 36.81 -19.08 43.12
C LYS A 504 37.62 -19.04 41.83
N ARG A 505 37.61 -20.14 41.08
CA ARG A 505 38.26 -20.23 39.76
C ARG A 505 37.23 -20.45 38.67
N GLY A 506 37.30 -19.62 37.63
CA GLY A 506 36.47 -19.75 36.45
C GLY A 506 37.29 -20.00 35.19
N LEU A 507 36.81 -20.89 34.32
CA LEU A 507 37.35 -20.98 32.96
C LEU A 507 36.78 -19.79 32.19
N ALA A 508 37.60 -18.76 32.00
CA ALA A 508 37.22 -17.55 31.30
C ALA A 508 37.69 -17.63 29.85
N THR A 509 36.77 -17.40 28.90
CA THR A 509 37.06 -17.36 27.47
C THR A 509 36.60 -16.02 26.90
N GLY A 510 37.55 -15.16 26.56
CA GLY A 510 37.31 -13.90 25.87
C GLY A 510 37.38 -14.09 24.35
N THR A 511 36.37 -13.57 23.65
CA THR A 511 36.26 -13.62 22.18
C THR A 511 36.07 -12.20 21.63
N PRO A 512 36.98 -11.67 20.79
CA PRO A 512 36.83 -10.36 20.20
C PRO A 512 35.89 -10.38 19.00
N ILE A 513 35.04 -9.36 18.90
CA ILE A 513 34.20 -9.04 17.74
C ILE A 513 34.82 -7.80 17.09
N PHE A 514 35.17 -7.90 15.81
CA PHE A 514 35.81 -6.83 15.06
C PHE A 514 34.79 -5.95 14.32
N ASP A 515 35.16 -4.70 14.05
CA ASP A 515 34.46 -3.84 13.08
C ASP A 515 35.09 -3.98 11.69
N ASP A 516 34.48 -3.35 10.68
CA ASP A 516 34.93 -3.42 9.27
C ASP A 516 36.37 -2.88 9.06
N ASP A 517 36.87 -2.05 9.98
CA ASP A 517 38.22 -1.46 9.95
C ASP A 517 39.29 -2.33 10.64
N GLY A 518 38.92 -3.50 11.17
CA GLY A 518 39.83 -4.41 11.89
C GLY A 518 40.12 -4.00 13.34
N SER A 519 39.46 -2.96 13.86
CA SER A 519 39.47 -2.62 15.29
C SER A 519 38.52 -3.54 16.08
N ILE A 520 38.75 -3.70 17.39
CA ILE A 520 37.85 -4.48 18.24
C ILE A 520 36.64 -3.63 18.58
N LYS A 521 35.47 -4.02 18.06
CA LYS A 521 34.18 -3.40 18.37
C LYS A 521 33.69 -3.79 19.76
N ARG A 522 33.79 -5.07 20.10
CA ARG A 522 33.34 -5.64 21.38
C ARG A 522 34.17 -6.84 21.79
N VAL A 523 34.20 -7.16 23.08
CA VAL A 523 34.70 -8.45 23.58
C VAL A 523 33.59 -9.13 24.37
N ILE A 524 33.30 -10.39 24.01
CA ILE A 524 32.37 -11.26 24.73
C ILE A 524 33.20 -12.23 25.56
N THR A 525 33.03 -12.18 26.88
CA THR A 525 33.71 -13.07 27.82
C THR A 525 32.68 -13.99 28.46
N ASN A 526 32.85 -15.30 28.24
CA ASN A 526 32.10 -16.35 28.93
C ASN A 526 32.98 -16.91 30.05
N VAL A 527 32.45 -16.98 31.27
CA VAL A 527 33.13 -17.51 32.45
C VAL A 527 32.31 -18.66 33.06
N ARG A 528 32.92 -19.84 33.12
CA ARG A 528 32.30 -21.03 33.73
C ARG A 528 32.93 -21.32 35.10
N ASP A 529 32.13 -21.41 36.16
CA ASP A 529 32.59 -21.74 37.53
C ASP A 529 33.09 -23.20 37.57
N ILE A 530 34.40 -23.40 37.76
CA ILE A 530 35.03 -24.73 37.78
C ILE A 530 34.84 -25.38 39.16
N ASP A 531 34.77 -24.58 40.23
CA ASP A 531 34.70 -25.11 41.59
C ASP A 531 33.30 -25.67 41.90
N GLU A 532 32.24 -25.07 41.36
CA GLU A 532 30.88 -25.63 41.38
C GLU A 532 30.78 -26.92 40.55
N LEU A 533 31.44 -26.95 39.39
CA LEU A 533 31.50 -28.13 38.53
C LEU A 533 32.23 -29.30 39.18
N ASN A 534 33.31 -29.01 39.92
CA ASN A 534 34.02 -29.98 40.74
C ASN A 534 33.18 -30.47 41.94
N LYS A 535 32.43 -29.59 42.61
CA LYS A 535 31.51 -29.98 43.69
C LYS A 535 30.38 -30.88 43.20
N LEU A 536 29.79 -30.56 42.05
CA LEU A 536 28.80 -31.41 41.38
C LEU A 536 29.42 -32.75 40.99
N ARG A 537 30.66 -32.76 40.49
CA ARG A 537 31.38 -34.00 40.19
C ARG A 537 31.60 -34.85 41.43
N THR A 538 32.04 -34.28 42.57
CA THR A 538 32.18 -35.06 43.81
C THR A 538 30.82 -35.54 44.33
N GLN A 539 29.76 -34.74 44.22
CA GLN A 539 28.40 -35.16 44.56
C GLN A 539 27.90 -36.29 43.64
N ILE A 540 28.19 -36.23 42.34
CA ILE A 540 27.88 -37.30 41.38
C ILE A 540 28.70 -38.55 41.71
N GLU A 541 29.99 -38.42 42.03
CA GLU A 541 30.85 -39.54 42.43
C GLU A 541 30.38 -40.17 43.76
N GLU A 542 29.91 -39.36 44.72
CA GLU A 542 29.29 -39.82 45.96
C GLU A 542 27.92 -40.47 45.72
N THR A 543 27.10 -39.90 44.83
CA THR A 543 25.81 -40.46 44.43
C THR A 543 26.02 -41.78 43.69
N MET A 544 27.00 -41.86 42.79
CA MET A 544 27.41 -43.09 42.10
C MET A 544 27.97 -44.13 43.08
N ARG A 545 28.71 -43.72 44.13
CA ARG A 545 29.14 -44.64 45.21
C ARG A 545 27.96 -45.16 46.02
N LEU A 546 26.98 -44.30 46.33
CA LEU A 546 25.73 -44.66 47.00
C LEU A 546 24.85 -45.54 46.10
N GLU A 547 24.84 -45.31 44.80
CA GLU A 547 24.20 -46.17 43.79
C GLU A 547 24.89 -47.53 43.72
N LYS A 548 26.22 -47.60 43.75
CA LYS A 548 26.97 -48.88 43.76
C LYS A 548 26.73 -49.69 45.05
N TYR A 549 26.51 -49.02 46.18
CA TYR A 549 26.06 -49.65 47.43
C TYR A 549 24.58 -50.07 47.38
N ARG A 550 23.74 -49.34 46.64
CA ARG A 550 22.35 -49.72 46.33
C ARG A 550 22.24 -50.86 45.31
N GLU A 551 23.12 -50.94 44.32
CA GLU A 551 23.11 -51.97 43.27
C GLU A 551 23.35 -53.38 43.83
N ASN A 552 24.16 -53.52 44.88
CA ASN A 552 24.36 -54.80 45.55
C ASN A 552 23.15 -55.25 46.41
N SER A 553 22.16 -54.38 46.64
CA SER A 553 20.98 -54.65 47.48
C SER A 553 19.63 -54.45 46.77
N ILE A 554 19.61 -53.99 45.52
CA ILE A 554 18.40 -53.63 44.75
C ILE A 554 18.42 -54.32 43.38
N ASN A 555 18.60 -55.64 43.36
CA ASN A 555 18.39 -56.48 42.17
C ASN A 555 16.91 -56.78 41.88
N LYS A 556 15.99 -55.93 42.35
CA LYS A 556 14.55 -56.00 42.09
C LYS A 556 13.98 -54.59 42.12
N ILE A 557 13.58 -54.07 40.95
CA ILE A 557 12.61 -52.99 40.62
C ILE A 557 12.93 -52.68 39.14
N GLU A 558 12.54 -53.55 38.20
CA GLU A 558 11.32 -53.45 37.37
C GLU A 558 11.27 -52.20 36.48
N LYS A 559 11.47 -52.43 35.17
CA LYS A 559 10.99 -51.56 34.10
C LYS A 559 9.51 -51.28 34.36
N TYR A 560 9.11 -50.02 34.42
CA TYR A 560 7.70 -49.66 34.49
C TYR A 560 7.03 -49.95 33.13
N GLU A 561 6.66 -51.21 32.89
CA GLU A 561 5.59 -51.58 31.98
C GLU A 561 4.27 -51.13 32.62
N PHE A 562 3.68 -50.05 32.12
CA PHE A 562 2.31 -49.70 32.47
C PHE A 562 1.34 -50.67 31.78
N HIS A 563 1.24 -51.91 32.27
CA HIS A 563 0.14 -52.82 31.92
C HIS A 563 -1.14 -52.42 32.67
N GLY A 564 -1.64 -51.22 32.39
CA GLY A 564 -3.07 -50.96 32.53
C GLY A 564 -3.74 -51.58 31.31
N GLU A 565 -4.74 -52.45 31.50
CA GLU A 565 -5.35 -53.37 30.52
C GLU A 565 -5.72 -52.85 29.12
N ASN A 566 -5.47 -51.59 28.73
CA ASN A 566 -5.72 -51.07 27.38
C ASN A 566 -4.79 -49.90 26.93
N ILE A 567 -3.63 -49.66 27.54
CA ILE A 567 -2.72 -48.57 27.11
C ILE A 567 -1.36 -49.10 26.71
N ILE A 568 -0.93 -48.73 25.49
CA ILE A 568 0.35 -49.12 24.92
C ILE A 568 1.20 -47.87 24.73
N ALA A 569 2.35 -47.85 25.41
CA ALA A 569 3.31 -46.76 25.33
C ALA A 569 4.73 -47.31 25.52
N ASN A 570 5.54 -47.19 24.47
CA ASN A 570 6.95 -47.55 24.42
C ASN A 570 7.83 -46.38 23.92
N SER A 571 7.20 -45.30 23.43
CA SER A 571 7.84 -44.04 23.06
C SER A 571 8.03 -43.11 24.25
N LEU A 572 9.11 -42.33 24.24
CA LEU A 572 9.37 -41.31 25.27
C LEU A 572 8.29 -40.22 25.25
N GLU A 573 7.78 -39.90 24.06
CA GLU A 573 6.75 -38.89 23.84
C GLU A 573 5.43 -39.29 24.52
N MET A 574 4.98 -40.54 24.33
CA MET A 574 3.76 -41.03 24.99
C MET A 574 3.99 -41.24 26.49
N GLY A 575 5.20 -41.62 26.91
CA GLY A 575 5.57 -41.70 28.33
C GLY A 575 5.39 -40.37 29.08
N LYS A 576 5.80 -39.25 28.47
CA LYS A 576 5.58 -37.90 29.03
C LYS A 576 4.10 -37.55 29.15
N VAL A 577 3.29 -37.90 28.14
CA VAL A 577 1.84 -37.68 28.16
C VAL A 577 1.19 -38.44 29.31
N LEU A 578 1.54 -39.72 29.50
CA LEU A 578 1.01 -40.54 30.58
C LEU A 578 1.48 -40.06 31.97
N GLN A 579 2.72 -39.59 32.10
CA GLN A 579 3.22 -39.01 33.34
C GLN A 579 2.45 -37.75 33.75
N LEU A 580 2.18 -36.86 32.78
CA LEU A 580 1.37 -35.67 33.02
C LEU A 580 -0.07 -36.05 33.36
N ALA A 581 -0.68 -36.96 32.60
CA ALA A 581 -2.03 -37.47 32.84
C ALA A 581 -2.17 -38.10 34.24
N SER A 582 -1.16 -38.85 34.70
CA SER A 582 -1.12 -39.42 36.05
C SER A 582 -0.93 -38.38 37.15
N SER A 583 -0.18 -37.31 36.88
CA SER A 583 -0.01 -36.24 37.86
C SER A 583 -1.32 -35.47 38.06
N VAL A 584 -2.01 -35.20 36.96
CA VAL A 584 -3.27 -34.41 36.92
C VAL A 584 -4.47 -35.22 37.38
N SER A 585 -4.43 -36.55 37.34
CA SER A 585 -5.54 -37.39 37.83
C SER A 585 -5.82 -37.18 39.33
N THR A 586 -4.80 -36.85 40.12
CA THR A 586 -4.86 -36.68 41.58
C THR A 586 -5.59 -35.43 42.06
N VAL A 587 -5.75 -34.43 41.18
CA VAL A 587 -6.38 -33.15 41.46
C VAL A 587 -7.71 -33.00 40.69
N ASP A 588 -8.65 -32.27 41.27
CA ASP A 588 -9.98 -32.07 40.70
C ASP A 588 -10.03 -30.81 39.82
N THR A 589 -9.31 -30.86 38.70
CA THR A 589 -9.21 -29.76 37.72
C THR A 589 -9.71 -30.18 36.34
N THR A 590 -10.08 -29.18 35.54
CA THR A 590 -10.45 -29.36 34.13
C THR A 590 -9.22 -29.70 33.30
N VAL A 591 -9.32 -30.72 32.45
CA VAL A 591 -8.23 -31.15 31.57
C VAL A 591 -8.66 -31.00 30.12
N LEU A 592 -7.82 -30.40 29.28
CA LEU A 592 -8.05 -30.28 27.84
C LEU A 592 -7.06 -31.18 27.08
N ILE A 593 -7.57 -32.19 26.39
CA ILE A 593 -6.77 -33.13 25.60
C ILE A 593 -6.76 -32.67 24.15
N LEU A 594 -5.58 -32.33 23.64
CA LEU A 594 -5.36 -31.87 22.27
C LEU A 594 -4.72 -32.98 21.46
N GLY A 595 -5.05 -33.06 20.17
CA GLY A 595 -4.39 -33.96 19.24
C GLY A 595 -5.27 -34.33 18.05
N GLU A 596 -4.63 -34.83 17.00
CA GLU A 596 -5.31 -35.23 15.75
C GLU A 596 -6.40 -36.29 16.00
N SER A 597 -7.28 -36.51 15.01
CA SER A 597 -8.24 -37.60 15.10
C SER A 597 -7.50 -38.94 15.09
N GLY A 598 -7.96 -39.90 15.90
CA GLY A 598 -7.39 -41.25 15.96
C GLY A 598 -6.10 -41.40 16.79
N VAL A 599 -5.64 -40.41 17.56
CA VAL A 599 -4.43 -40.53 18.41
C VAL A 599 -4.64 -41.23 19.76
N GLY A 600 -5.90 -41.46 20.16
CA GLY A 600 -6.24 -42.09 21.45
C GLY A 600 -6.65 -41.12 22.57
N LYS A 601 -7.29 -39.99 22.24
CA LYS A 601 -7.77 -39.00 23.24
C LYS A 601 -8.70 -39.61 24.30
N GLU A 602 -9.62 -40.48 23.87
CA GLU A 602 -10.54 -41.18 24.77
C GLU A 602 -9.82 -42.15 25.73
N VAL A 603 -8.76 -42.81 25.25
CA VAL A 603 -7.94 -43.72 26.07
C VAL A 603 -7.24 -42.95 27.19
N VAL A 604 -6.68 -41.77 26.88
CA VAL A 604 -6.08 -40.89 27.89
C VAL A 604 -7.13 -40.32 28.85
N ALA A 605 -8.33 -39.98 28.38
CA ALA A 605 -9.42 -39.54 29.27
C ALA A 605 -9.84 -40.64 30.28
N LYS A 606 -9.98 -41.88 29.80
CA LYS A 606 -10.25 -43.06 30.64
C LYS A 606 -9.13 -43.32 31.64
N PHE A 607 -7.88 -43.13 31.22
CA PHE A 607 -6.71 -43.24 32.09
C PHE A 607 -6.75 -42.24 33.25
N ILE A 608 -7.00 -40.97 32.94
CA ILE A 608 -7.10 -39.91 33.96
C ILE A 608 -8.22 -40.22 34.96
N HIS A 609 -9.38 -40.66 34.46
CA HIS A 609 -10.50 -41.02 35.34
C HIS A 609 -10.16 -42.20 36.27
N LYS A 610 -9.56 -43.27 35.73
CA LYS A 610 -9.18 -44.48 36.49
C LYS A 610 -8.18 -44.20 37.61
N LEU A 611 -7.26 -43.26 37.39
CA LEU A 611 -6.26 -42.84 38.38
C LEU A 611 -6.73 -41.69 39.28
N SER A 612 -7.98 -41.24 39.16
CA SER A 612 -8.51 -40.14 39.95
C SER A 612 -9.19 -40.58 41.23
N LYS A 613 -9.44 -39.62 42.14
CA LYS A 613 -10.29 -39.84 43.32
C LYS A 613 -11.75 -40.23 42.98
N ARG A 614 -12.17 -40.02 41.72
CA ARG A 614 -13.51 -40.33 41.22
C ARG A 614 -13.56 -41.65 40.43
N ASN A 615 -12.54 -42.51 40.54
CA ASN A 615 -12.45 -43.77 39.79
C ASN A 615 -13.60 -44.77 40.04
N ASN A 616 -14.24 -44.70 41.22
CA ASN A 616 -15.40 -45.51 41.58
C ASN A 616 -16.74 -44.88 41.15
N GLN A 617 -16.71 -43.71 40.50
CA GLN A 617 -17.90 -42.98 40.04
C GLN A 617 -18.05 -43.12 38.52
N HIS A 618 -19.20 -42.74 37.98
CA HIS A 618 -19.45 -42.86 36.55
C HIS A 618 -18.55 -41.92 35.72
N LEU A 619 -17.98 -42.47 34.65
CA LEU A 619 -17.42 -41.72 33.52
C LEU A 619 -18.44 -41.70 32.40
N ILE A 620 -19.02 -40.54 32.10
CA ILE A 620 -19.95 -40.36 31.00
C ILE A 620 -19.21 -39.67 29.85
N SER A 621 -19.19 -40.29 28.69
CA SER A 621 -18.58 -39.76 27.47
C SER A 621 -19.64 -39.32 26.47
N ILE A 622 -19.49 -38.13 25.91
CA ILE A 622 -20.33 -37.59 24.84
C ILE A 622 -19.43 -37.00 23.76
N ASN A 623 -19.70 -37.35 22.51
CA ASN A 623 -19.08 -36.72 21.36
C ASN A 623 -19.99 -35.57 20.89
N CYS A 624 -19.49 -34.34 20.97
CA CYS A 624 -20.25 -33.14 20.63
C CYS A 624 -20.45 -32.94 19.12
N GLY A 625 -19.62 -33.55 18.27
CA GLY A 625 -19.76 -33.51 16.81
C GLY A 625 -20.73 -34.54 16.23
N ALA A 626 -20.99 -35.63 16.96
CA ALA A 626 -21.85 -36.73 16.49
C ALA A 626 -23.35 -36.49 16.73
N ILE A 627 -23.72 -35.51 17.55
CA ILE A 627 -25.12 -35.21 17.91
C ILE A 627 -25.58 -33.95 17.18
N PRO A 628 -26.72 -33.97 16.47
CA PRO A 628 -27.29 -32.78 15.85
C PRO A 628 -27.46 -31.61 16.83
N GLU A 629 -27.20 -30.39 16.35
CA GLU A 629 -27.23 -29.15 17.13
C GLU A 629 -28.56 -28.94 17.90
N ASN A 630 -29.68 -29.34 17.31
CA ASN A 630 -31.00 -29.24 17.92
C ASN A 630 -31.26 -30.26 19.06
N LEU A 631 -30.42 -31.30 19.19
CA LEU A 631 -30.57 -32.35 20.20
C LEU A 631 -29.50 -32.30 21.30
N ILE A 632 -28.29 -31.84 20.98
CA ILE A 632 -27.15 -31.83 21.91
C ILE A 632 -27.42 -30.99 23.16
N GLU A 633 -28.19 -29.90 23.04
CA GLU A 633 -28.61 -29.09 24.19
C GLU A 633 -29.47 -29.92 25.16
N SER A 634 -30.45 -30.65 24.63
CA SER A 634 -31.36 -31.48 25.42
C SER A 634 -30.68 -32.70 26.04
N GLU A 635 -29.65 -33.25 25.37
CA GLU A 635 -28.86 -34.36 25.92
C GLU A 635 -27.90 -33.89 27.02
N LEU A 636 -27.20 -32.76 26.83
CA LEU A 636 -26.25 -32.26 27.83
C LEU A 636 -26.96 -31.72 29.08
N PHE A 637 -27.98 -30.89 28.88
CA PHE A 637 -28.60 -30.11 29.96
C PHE A 637 -29.96 -30.66 30.44
N GLY A 638 -30.61 -31.54 29.68
CA GLY A 638 -31.93 -32.07 30.04
C GLY A 638 -33.05 -31.05 29.80
N TYR A 639 -34.31 -31.50 29.80
CA TYR A 639 -35.46 -30.66 29.51
C TYR A 639 -36.62 -30.88 30.48
N GLU A 640 -37.39 -29.82 30.72
CA GLU A 640 -38.65 -29.86 31.48
C GLU A 640 -39.84 -30.22 30.58
N THR A 641 -40.98 -30.56 31.20
CA THR A 641 -42.20 -30.89 30.48
C THR A 641 -42.66 -29.73 29.60
N GLY A 642 -42.82 -29.96 28.29
CA GLY A 642 -43.30 -28.94 27.35
C GLY A 642 -42.22 -28.05 26.73
N ALA A 643 -40.93 -28.37 26.90
CA ALA A 643 -39.83 -27.58 26.33
C ALA A 643 -39.82 -27.52 24.78
N PHE A 644 -40.28 -28.57 24.09
CA PHE A 644 -40.39 -28.62 22.62
C PHE A 644 -41.41 -29.69 22.17
N THR A 645 -41.82 -29.67 20.90
CA THR A 645 -42.72 -30.66 20.30
C THR A 645 -42.08 -32.05 20.31
N GLY A 646 -42.59 -32.97 21.14
CA GLY A 646 -42.02 -34.31 21.34
C GLY A 646 -41.36 -34.54 22.71
N ALA A 647 -41.30 -33.52 23.57
CA ALA A 647 -40.79 -33.65 24.93
C ALA A 647 -41.65 -34.65 25.75
N GLN A 648 -40.99 -35.57 26.45
CA GLN A 648 -41.67 -36.53 27.33
C GLN A 648 -42.43 -35.81 28.45
N LYS A 649 -43.63 -36.31 28.79
CA LYS A 649 -44.51 -35.75 29.84
C LYS A 649 -43.90 -35.73 31.26
N LYS A 650 -42.74 -36.36 31.48
CA LYS A 650 -42.03 -36.36 32.77
C LYS A 650 -40.73 -35.54 32.76
N GLY A 651 -40.37 -34.89 31.64
CA GLY A 651 -39.04 -34.31 31.45
C GLY A 651 -37.94 -35.39 31.31
N LYS A 652 -36.71 -34.97 31.03
CA LYS A 652 -35.53 -35.86 30.98
C LYS A 652 -34.32 -35.14 31.62
N PRO A 653 -33.63 -35.75 32.60
CA PRO A 653 -32.40 -35.19 33.15
C PRO A 653 -31.28 -35.21 32.10
N GLY A 654 -30.42 -34.20 32.12
CA GLY A 654 -29.28 -34.10 31.20
C GLY A 654 -28.10 -34.97 31.62
N LEU A 655 -27.20 -35.26 30.71
CA LEU A 655 -25.98 -36.04 30.98
C LEU A 655 -25.12 -35.39 32.08
N ILE A 656 -25.07 -34.06 32.14
CA ILE A 656 -24.33 -33.35 33.21
C ILE A 656 -24.94 -33.65 34.58
N GLU A 657 -26.27 -33.69 34.67
CA GLU A 657 -27.00 -33.99 35.91
C GLU A 657 -26.79 -35.45 36.33
N ILE A 658 -26.84 -36.38 35.36
CA ILE A 658 -26.58 -37.82 35.58
C ILE A 658 -25.13 -38.06 36.02
N THR A 659 -24.19 -37.20 35.60
CA THR A 659 -22.76 -37.28 35.95
C THR A 659 -22.43 -36.62 37.29
N HIS A 660 -23.41 -36.25 38.11
CA HIS A 660 -23.15 -35.67 39.43
C HIS A 660 -22.22 -36.56 40.28
N LYS A 661 -21.16 -35.98 40.87
CA LYS A 661 -20.00 -36.62 41.53
C LYS A 661 -19.10 -37.48 40.63
N GLY A 662 -19.43 -37.62 39.36
CA GLY A 662 -18.68 -38.36 38.35
C GLY A 662 -17.72 -37.49 37.54
N THR A 663 -17.30 -38.03 36.40
CA THR A 663 -16.46 -37.35 35.40
C THR A 663 -17.18 -37.31 34.06
N LEU A 664 -17.29 -36.12 33.45
CA LEU A 664 -17.85 -35.93 32.12
C LEU A 664 -16.72 -35.74 31.11
N PHE A 665 -16.67 -36.61 30.12
CA PHE A 665 -15.76 -36.52 28.98
C PHE A 665 -16.48 -35.92 27.77
N LEU A 666 -16.07 -34.71 27.38
CA LEU A 666 -16.57 -33.98 26.22
C LEU A 666 -15.60 -34.16 25.05
N ASP A 667 -15.87 -35.11 24.15
CA ASP A 667 -15.08 -35.28 22.94
C ASP A 667 -15.54 -34.32 21.84
N GLU A 668 -14.59 -33.82 21.06
CA GLU A 668 -14.81 -32.81 20.01
C GLU A 668 -15.52 -31.53 20.54
N VAL A 669 -15.09 -31.03 21.70
CA VAL A 669 -15.68 -29.82 22.34
C VAL A 669 -15.68 -28.57 21.43
N GLY A 670 -14.77 -28.53 20.45
CA GLY A 670 -14.70 -27.47 19.44
C GLY A 670 -15.86 -27.47 18.45
N GLU A 671 -16.71 -28.50 18.41
CA GLU A 671 -17.93 -28.55 17.59
C GLU A 671 -19.15 -27.95 18.31
N LEU A 672 -19.02 -27.54 19.58
CA LEU A 672 -20.14 -26.98 20.34
C LEU A 672 -20.60 -25.62 19.76
N PRO A 673 -21.91 -25.46 19.48
CA PRO A 673 -22.51 -24.17 19.14
C PRO A 673 -22.29 -23.08 20.20
N LEU A 674 -22.18 -21.81 19.77
CA LEU A 674 -21.87 -20.67 20.64
C LEU A 674 -22.86 -20.48 21.80
N ASN A 675 -24.15 -20.72 21.58
CA ASN A 675 -25.19 -20.65 22.63
C ASN A 675 -24.96 -21.69 23.73
N LEU A 676 -24.48 -22.89 23.37
CA LEU A 676 -24.19 -23.96 24.32
C LEU A 676 -22.88 -23.74 25.07
N GLN A 677 -21.92 -23.07 24.44
CA GLN A 677 -20.68 -22.66 25.10
C GLN A 677 -20.97 -21.75 26.32
N VAL A 678 -21.96 -20.86 26.23
CA VAL A 678 -22.40 -20.02 27.37
C VAL A 678 -22.96 -20.88 28.51
N LYS A 679 -23.79 -21.88 28.19
CA LYS A 679 -24.38 -22.75 29.20
C LYS A 679 -23.35 -23.67 29.86
N LEU A 680 -22.42 -24.22 29.07
CA LEU A 680 -21.32 -25.03 29.57
C LEU A 680 -20.39 -24.21 30.49
N LEU A 681 -20.15 -22.95 30.15
CA LEU A 681 -19.37 -22.03 30.99
C LEU A 681 -19.99 -21.87 32.39
N ARG A 682 -21.32 -21.70 32.47
CA ARG A 682 -22.03 -21.64 33.76
C ARG A 682 -21.87 -22.91 34.58
N VAL A 683 -21.95 -24.07 33.94
CA VAL A 683 -21.72 -25.36 34.63
C VAL A 683 -20.28 -25.45 35.17
N ILE A 684 -19.29 -25.01 34.41
CA ILE A 684 -17.88 -25.05 34.85
C ILE A 684 -17.62 -24.06 35.99
N GLN A 685 -18.13 -22.83 35.89
CA GLN A 685 -17.83 -21.74 36.82
C GLN A 685 -18.71 -21.75 38.07
N GLU A 686 -20.03 -21.85 37.89
CA GLU A 686 -21.01 -21.69 38.96
C GLU A 686 -21.46 -23.03 39.56
N LYS A 687 -21.09 -24.16 38.94
CA LYS A 687 -21.53 -25.51 39.34
C LYS A 687 -23.05 -25.64 39.39
N LYS A 688 -23.73 -24.91 38.51
CA LYS A 688 -25.18 -24.86 38.39
C LYS A 688 -25.63 -25.13 36.97
N LEU A 689 -26.79 -25.76 36.85
CA LEU A 689 -27.40 -26.17 35.59
C LEU A 689 -28.88 -25.79 35.57
N ILE A 690 -29.37 -25.33 34.42
CA ILE A 690 -30.78 -25.05 34.17
C ILE A 690 -31.22 -25.90 32.98
N ARG A 691 -32.27 -26.70 33.15
CA ARG A 691 -32.87 -27.52 32.09
C ARG A 691 -33.54 -26.64 31.03
N LEU A 692 -33.66 -27.13 29.79
CA LEU A 692 -34.39 -26.41 28.74
C LEU A 692 -35.86 -26.22 29.17
N GLY A 693 -36.35 -24.99 29.07
CA GLY A 693 -37.71 -24.61 29.47
C GLY A 693 -37.93 -24.51 30.99
N GLY A 694 -36.93 -24.82 31.80
CA GLY A 694 -36.99 -24.72 33.26
C GLY A 694 -36.50 -23.37 33.79
N ILE A 695 -36.96 -23.02 35.00
CA ILE A 695 -36.51 -21.83 35.75
C ILE A 695 -35.72 -22.18 37.02
N SER A 696 -35.67 -23.46 37.39
CA SER A 696 -34.96 -23.95 38.58
C SER A 696 -33.49 -24.21 38.27
N GLU A 697 -32.60 -23.69 39.12
CA GLU A 697 -31.18 -24.03 39.12
C GLU A 697 -30.93 -25.31 39.91
N THR A 698 -30.16 -26.25 39.34
CA THR A 698 -29.72 -27.48 39.99
C THR A 698 -28.21 -27.44 40.19
N GLU A 699 -27.73 -27.66 41.42
CA GLU A 699 -26.29 -27.74 41.71
C GLU A 699 -25.70 -29.08 41.22
N VAL A 700 -24.57 -29.00 40.51
CA VAL A 700 -23.89 -30.14 39.88
C VAL A 700 -22.40 -30.14 40.19
N ASP A 701 -21.91 -31.24 40.77
CA ASP A 701 -20.48 -31.46 41.01
C ASP A 701 -19.89 -32.43 39.98
N VAL A 702 -19.43 -31.91 38.86
CA VAL A 702 -18.86 -32.71 37.76
C VAL A 702 -17.42 -32.30 37.49
N ARG A 703 -16.54 -33.30 37.37
CA ARG A 703 -15.19 -33.13 36.82
C ARG A 703 -15.27 -33.18 35.29
N ILE A 704 -14.71 -32.19 34.61
CA ILE A 704 -14.77 -32.10 33.15
C ILE A 704 -13.40 -32.45 32.55
N ILE A 705 -13.41 -33.38 31.60
CA ILE A 705 -12.29 -33.66 30.70
C ILE A 705 -12.79 -33.34 29.30
N ALA A 706 -12.17 -32.41 28.60
CA ALA A 706 -12.53 -32.03 27.23
C ALA A 706 -11.47 -32.49 26.25
N ALA A 707 -11.85 -32.83 25.03
CA ALA A 707 -10.95 -33.21 23.96
C ALA A 707 -11.31 -32.54 22.64
N THR A 708 -10.32 -32.24 21.81
CA THR A 708 -10.53 -31.68 20.46
C THR A 708 -9.33 -31.92 19.56
N ASN A 709 -9.57 -31.98 18.25
CA ASN A 709 -8.55 -31.92 17.21
C ASN A 709 -8.41 -30.53 16.55
N LYS A 710 -9.29 -29.58 16.90
CA LYS A 710 -9.24 -28.20 16.40
C LYS A 710 -8.38 -27.33 17.31
N ASP A 711 -7.74 -26.33 16.70
CA ASP A 711 -7.07 -25.26 17.44
C ASP A 711 -8.11 -24.30 18.02
N LEU A 712 -8.43 -24.48 19.30
CA LEU A 712 -9.42 -23.63 19.99
C LEU A 712 -8.98 -22.16 20.06
N TYR A 713 -7.68 -21.88 20.14
CA TYR A 713 -7.19 -20.50 20.20
C TYR A 713 -7.44 -19.77 18.87
N LYS A 714 -7.17 -20.44 17.76
CA LYS A 714 -7.54 -19.94 16.43
C LYS A 714 -9.05 -19.75 16.27
N MET A 715 -9.85 -20.68 16.78
CA MET A 715 -11.32 -20.55 16.75
C MET A 715 -11.85 -19.37 17.58
N VAL A 716 -11.14 -18.98 18.64
CA VAL A 716 -11.43 -17.74 19.40
C VAL A 716 -11.14 -16.51 18.55
N GLN A 717 -10.02 -16.47 17.82
CA GLN A 717 -9.69 -15.36 16.92
C GLN A 717 -10.71 -15.22 15.77
N GLU A 718 -11.24 -16.35 15.28
CA GLU A 718 -12.27 -16.38 14.24
C GLU A 718 -13.71 -16.12 14.76
N GLY A 719 -13.90 -15.92 16.07
CA GLY A 719 -15.22 -15.69 16.68
C GLY A 719 -16.13 -16.93 16.75
N LYS A 720 -15.60 -18.12 16.47
CA LYS A 720 -16.33 -19.41 16.50
C LYS A 720 -16.31 -20.09 17.87
N PHE A 721 -15.44 -19.65 18.77
CA PHE A 721 -15.35 -20.15 20.14
C PHE A 721 -15.20 -18.98 21.11
N ARG A 722 -15.89 -19.02 22.26
CA ARG A 722 -15.87 -17.91 23.20
C ARG A 722 -14.57 -17.92 24.04
N PRO A 723 -13.92 -16.76 24.21
CA PRO A 723 -12.66 -16.67 24.95
C PRO A 723 -12.81 -17.06 26.42
N ASP A 724 -13.94 -16.73 27.04
CA ASP A 724 -14.24 -17.03 28.45
C ASP A 724 -14.33 -18.53 28.73
N LEU A 725 -14.94 -19.31 27.83
CA LEU A 725 -14.96 -20.77 27.89
C LEU A 725 -13.58 -21.38 27.60
N TYR A 726 -12.85 -20.84 26.62
CA TYR A 726 -11.51 -21.34 26.28
C TYR A 726 -10.59 -21.34 27.51
N TYR A 727 -10.51 -20.23 28.25
CA TYR A 727 -9.66 -20.14 29.44
C TYR A 727 -10.11 -21.05 30.59
N ARG A 728 -11.39 -21.43 30.65
CA ARG A 728 -11.91 -22.38 31.66
C ARG A 728 -11.74 -23.85 31.30
N LEU A 729 -11.61 -24.16 30.01
CA LEU A 729 -11.28 -25.50 29.54
C LEU A 729 -9.77 -25.73 29.50
N ASN A 730 -9.00 -24.75 29.03
CA ASN A 730 -7.55 -24.83 28.86
C ASN A 730 -6.77 -24.58 30.18
N VAL A 731 -7.18 -25.24 31.27
CA VAL A 731 -6.50 -25.13 32.57
C VAL A 731 -5.24 -25.98 32.58
N ILE A 732 -5.36 -27.25 32.18
CA ILE A 732 -4.22 -28.15 31.96
C ILE A 732 -4.35 -28.77 30.56
N PRO A 733 -3.60 -28.26 29.55
CA PRO A 733 -3.53 -28.89 28.24
C PRO A 733 -2.65 -30.14 28.26
N ILE A 734 -3.15 -31.23 27.67
CA ILE A 734 -2.39 -32.46 27.40
C ILE A 734 -2.42 -32.70 25.90
N GLU A 735 -1.30 -32.45 25.22
CA GLU A 735 -1.17 -32.70 23.78
C GLU A 735 -0.69 -34.13 23.51
N ILE A 736 -1.50 -34.90 22.79
CA ILE A 736 -1.15 -36.25 22.36
C ILE A 736 -0.49 -36.17 20.97
N PRO A 737 0.77 -36.59 20.83
CA PRO A 737 1.47 -36.54 19.55
C PRO A 737 0.86 -37.54 18.56
N PRO A 738 0.83 -37.19 17.26
CA PRO A 738 0.41 -38.12 16.22
C PRO A 738 1.36 -39.33 16.12
N LEU A 739 0.85 -40.45 15.61
CA LEU A 739 1.53 -41.75 15.58
C LEU A 739 2.90 -41.67 14.89
N ARG A 740 3.02 -40.88 13.82
CA ARG A 740 4.28 -40.62 13.11
C ARG A 740 5.39 -39.97 13.95
N LYS A 741 5.03 -39.23 15.02
CA LYS A 741 5.99 -38.64 15.96
C LYS A 741 6.36 -39.58 17.11
N ARG A 742 5.64 -40.70 17.27
CA ARG A 742 5.85 -41.71 18.33
C ARG A 742 6.07 -43.11 17.75
N LYS A 743 7.02 -43.21 16.81
CA LYS A 743 7.29 -44.46 16.05
C LYS A 743 7.61 -45.69 16.92
N GLY A 744 8.08 -45.48 18.15
CA GLY A 744 8.32 -46.55 19.13
C GLY A 744 7.05 -47.33 19.51
N ASP A 745 5.87 -46.72 19.35
CA ASP A 745 4.59 -47.32 19.72
C ASP A 745 3.97 -48.16 18.59
N ILE A 746 4.41 -47.99 17.34
CA ILE A 746 3.75 -48.59 16.16
C ILE A 746 3.80 -50.12 16.22
N ILE A 747 4.95 -50.70 16.52
CA ILE A 747 5.11 -52.16 16.56
C ILE A 747 4.36 -52.79 17.75
N PRO A 748 4.50 -52.28 18.98
CA PRO A 748 3.66 -52.74 20.10
C PRO A 748 2.15 -52.63 19.83
N LEU A 749 1.68 -51.53 19.22
CA LEU A 749 0.28 -51.36 18.83
C LEU A 749 -0.15 -52.39 17.77
N CYS A 750 0.72 -52.66 16.78
CA CYS A 750 0.48 -53.65 15.75
C CYS A 750 0.26 -55.06 16.36
N HIS A 751 1.16 -55.51 17.22
CA HIS A 751 1.01 -56.82 17.88
C HIS A 751 -0.24 -56.90 18.75
N HIS A 752 -0.56 -55.84 19.49
CA HIS A 752 -1.78 -55.80 20.28
C HIS A 752 -3.05 -55.96 19.43
N PHE A 753 -3.13 -55.26 18.29
CA PHE A 753 -4.28 -55.39 17.40
C PHE A 753 -4.33 -56.77 16.74
N ILE A 754 -3.19 -57.35 16.36
CA ILE A 754 -3.13 -58.72 15.84
C ILE A 754 -3.68 -59.70 16.87
N GLU A 755 -3.22 -59.63 18.12
CA GLU A 755 -3.68 -60.51 19.19
C GLU A 755 -5.19 -60.33 19.45
N LYS A 756 -5.65 -59.08 19.53
CA LYS A 756 -7.08 -58.72 19.68
C LYS A 756 -7.94 -59.35 18.58
N TYR A 757 -7.51 -59.29 17.32
CA TYR A 757 -8.27 -59.81 16.19
C TYR A 757 -8.12 -61.32 16.00
N ASN A 758 -6.97 -61.90 16.38
CA ASN A 758 -6.78 -63.35 16.46
C ASN A 758 -7.79 -63.97 17.43
N GLN A 759 -7.94 -63.39 18.63
CA GLN A 759 -8.94 -63.83 19.60
C GLN A 759 -10.38 -63.63 19.11
N LYS A 760 -10.67 -62.47 18.48
CA LYS A 760 -12.03 -62.13 17.99
C LYS A 760 -12.49 -63.03 16.84
N TYR A 761 -11.59 -63.37 15.92
CA TYR A 761 -11.92 -64.13 14.69
C TYR A 761 -11.48 -65.60 14.73
N GLY A 762 -10.85 -66.05 15.82
CA GLY A 762 -10.35 -67.41 15.95
C GLY A 762 -9.24 -67.75 14.93
N CYS A 763 -8.42 -66.77 14.57
CA CYS A 763 -7.28 -66.94 13.67
C CYS A 763 -5.94 -66.84 14.43
N ASN A 764 -4.85 -67.25 13.78
CA ASN A 764 -3.50 -67.19 14.35
C ASN A 764 -2.55 -66.43 13.42
N LYS A 765 -2.87 -65.15 13.15
CA LYS A 765 -2.08 -64.29 12.27
C LYS A 765 -0.82 -63.79 12.95
N GLU A 766 0.29 -63.75 12.20
CA GLU A 766 1.57 -63.13 12.58
C GLU A 766 2.06 -62.21 11.46
N VAL A 767 2.82 -61.16 11.78
CA VAL A 767 3.41 -60.23 10.80
C VAL A 767 4.90 -60.50 10.61
N THR A 768 5.39 -60.36 9.37
CA THR A 768 6.83 -60.47 9.10
C THR A 768 7.59 -59.19 9.50
N VAL A 769 8.90 -59.32 9.78
CA VAL A 769 9.79 -58.19 10.09
C VAL A 769 9.82 -57.14 8.97
N HIS A 770 9.62 -57.58 7.73
CA HIS A 770 9.53 -56.72 6.56
C HIS A 770 8.28 -55.82 6.61
N VAL A 771 7.12 -56.40 6.95
CA VAL A 771 5.88 -55.65 7.20
C VAL A 771 6.06 -54.67 8.36
N GLU A 772 6.65 -55.08 9.47
CA GLU A 772 6.92 -54.19 10.61
C GLU A 772 7.73 -52.95 10.20
N LYS A 773 8.76 -53.13 9.37
CA LYS A 773 9.58 -52.02 8.87
C LYS A 773 8.74 -51.04 8.04
N ILE A 774 7.91 -51.54 7.12
CA ILE A 774 7.02 -50.71 6.30
C ILE A 774 6.04 -49.94 7.18
N LEU A 775 5.42 -50.61 8.15
CA LEU A 775 4.50 -49.98 9.10
C LEU A 775 5.19 -48.88 9.92
N LYS A 776 6.46 -49.06 10.31
CA LYS A 776 7.22 -48.05 11.08
C LYS A 776 7.64 -46.83 10.23
N GLU A 777 7.83 -47.02 8.93
CA GLU A 777 8.22 -45.95 8.00
C GLU A 777 7.02 -45.12 7.52
N TYR A 778 5.81 -45.70 7.49
CA TYR A 778 4.59 -45.03 7.05
C TYR A 778 4.14 -43.87 7.96
N ASN A 779 3.46 -42.88 7.37
CA ASN A 779 3.13 -41.61 8.03
C ASN A 779 1.86 -41.64 8.89
N TRP A 780 0.99 -42.65 8.76
CA TRP A 780 -0.22 -42.84 9.57
C TRP A 780 -1.04 -41.55 9.79
N LEU A 781 -1.59 -40.98 8.72
CA LEU A 781 -2.38 -39.74 8.79
C LEU A 781 -3.66 -39.91 9.61
N GLY A 782 -4.26 -41.10 9.62
CA GLY A 782 -5.38 -41.46 10.50
C GLY A 782 -4.94 -42.04 11.86
N ASN A 783 -3.64 -41.92 12.19
CA ASN A 783 -3.04 -42.32 13.47
C ASN A 783 -3.37 -43.77 13.86
N VAL A 784 -3.67 -44.03 15.14
CA VAL A 784 -3.92 -45.38 15.66
C VAL A 784 -5.18 -46.00 15.05
N ARG A 785 -6.18 -45.18 14.70
CA ARG A 785 -7.42 -45.65 14.06
C ARG A 785 -7.15 -46.22 12.66
N GLU A 786 -6.27 -45.59 11.89
CA GLU A 786 -5.83 -46.12 10.59
C GLU A 786 -5.06 -47.44 10.76
N LEU A 787 -4.12 -47.49 11.72
CA LEU A 787 -3.36 -48.71 12.01
C LEU A 787 -4.28 -49.86 12.43
N GLU A 788 -5.21 -49.63 13.36
CA GLU A 788 -6.19 -50.64 13.80
C GLU A 788 -7.01 -51.18 12.63
N ASN A 789 -7.53 -50.29 11.77
CA ASN A 789 -8.31 -50.68 10.59
C ASN A 789 -7.49 -51.50 9.58
N VAL A 790 -6.22 -51.13 9.37
CA VAL A 790 -5.32 -51.87 8.46
C VAL A 790 -5.07 -53.27 9.01
N ILE A 791 -4.77 -53.39 10.30
CA ILE A 791 -4.53 -54.70 10.93
C ILE A 791 -5.81 -55.55 10.95
N GLU A 792 -6.97 -54.99 11.28
CA GLU A 792 -8.25 -55.71 11.22
C GLU A 792 -8.51 -56.27 9.82
N ARG A 793 -8.32 -55.42 8.80
CA ARG A 793 -8.48 -55.81 7.40
C ARG A 793 -7.53 -56.97 7.05
N LEU A 794 -6.24 -56.84 7.38
CA LEU A 794 -5.24 -57.88 7.08
C LEU A 794 -5.54 -59.19 7.79
N SER A 795 -6.05 -59.14 9.03
CA SER A 795 -6.44 -60.34 9.78
C SER A 795 -7.57 -61.11 9.11
N VAL A 796 -8.46 -60.42 8.38
CA VAL A 796 -9.60 -61.02 7.68
C VAL A 796 -9.28 -61.39 6.22
N THR A 797 -8.51 -60.58 5.49
CA THR A 797 -8.30 -60.77 4.04
C THR A 797 -7.12 -61.68 3.69
N THR A 798 -6.14 -61.85 4.57
CA THR A 798 -4.93 -62.62 4.29
C THR A 798 -5.21 -64.12 4.33
N LYS A 799 -4.82 -64.84 3.27
CA LYS A 799 -4.92 -66.31 3.21
C LYS A 799 -3.66 -66.93 3.83
N GLY A 800 -3.81 -67.68 4.92
CA GLY A 800 -2.70 -68.25 5.70
C GLY A 800 -2.36 -67.44 6.95
N ASP A 801 -1.48 -67.96 7.80
CA ASP A 801 -1.20 -67.41 9.13
C ASP A 801 -0.13 -66.30 9.14
N ILE A 802 0.62 -66.13 8.05
CA ILE A 802 1.68 -65.12 7.95
C ILE A 802 1.22 -63.98 7.04
N ILE A 803 1.22 -62.75 7.57
CA ILE A 803 0.98 -61.50 6.85
C ILE A 803 2.32 -60.97 6.35
N ASP A 804 2.50 -60.92 5.02
CA ASP A 804 3.74 -60.51 4.38
C ASP A 804 3.53 -59.28 3.47
N GLU A 805 4.61 -58.72 2.89
CA GLU A 805 4.55 -57.46 2.13
C GLU A 805 3.49 -57.46 1.01
N LYS A 806 3.30 -58.61 0.36
CA LYS A 806 2.31 -58.82 -0.73
C LYS A 806 0.86 -58.65 -0.29
N ASP A 807 0.58 -58.81 1.00
CA ASP A 807 -0.77 -58.75 1.57
C ASP A 807 -1.13 -57.31 1.97
N LEU A 808 -0.13 -56.41 2.04
CA LEU A 808 -0.34 -55.00 2.36
C LEU A 808 -1.09 -54.25 1.23
N PRO A 809 -2.01 -53.35 1.58
CA PRO A 809 -2.60 -52.42 0.62
C PRO A 809 -1.54 -51.63 -0.17
N LEU A 810 -1.76 -51.48 -1.49
CA LEU A 810 -0.85 -50.77 -2.40
C LEU A 810 -0.43 -49.38 -1.89
N TYR A 811 -1.32 -48.63 -1.23
CA TYR A 811 -1.00 -47.30 -0.71
C TYR A 811 0.07 -47.30 0.41
N LEU A 812 0.24 -48.42 1.14
CA LEU A 812 1.32 -48.56 2.13
C LEU A 812 2.68 -48.83 1.45
N LEU A 813 2.65 -49.45 0.27
CA LEU A 813 3.83 -49.74 -0.56
C LEU A 813 4.22 -48.53 -1.44
N GLU A 814 3.23 -47.76 -1.89
CA GLU A 814 3.39 -46.58 -2.76
C GLU A 814 3.71 -45.29 -2.01
N GLY A 815 3.64 -45.28 -0.67
CA GLY A 815 3.84 -44.11 0.21
C GLY A 815 5.19 -43.36 0.09
N ASN A 816 6.07 -43.79 -0.83
CA ASN A 816 7.33 -43.15 -1.19
C ASN A 816 7.40 -42.63 -2.66
N TYR A 817 6.42 -42.88 -3.51
CA TYR A 817 6.50 -42.54 -4.94
C TYR A 817 6.03 -41.11 -5.26
N GLU A 818 5.02 -40.57 -4.57
CA GLU A 818 4.55 -39.19 -4.82
C GLU A 818 5.44 -38.09 -4.19
N MET A 819 6.26 -38.41 -3.18
CA MET A 819 7.17 -37.43 -2.55
C MET A 819 8.51 -37.24 -3.26
N LYS A 820 8.93 -38.14 -4.18
CA LYS A 820 10.17 -37.95 -4.95
C LYS A 820 10.11 -36.79 -5.96
N ASN A 821 8.92 -36.24 -6.20
CA ASN A 821 8.69 -35.17 -7.19
C ASN A 821 8.31 -33.80 -6.60
N LYS A 822 8.41 -33.59 -5.27
CA LYS A 822 8.25 -32.25 -4.68
C LYS A 822 9.60 -31.64 -4.34
N ILE A 823 9.89 -30.48 -4.93
CA ILE A 823 11.05 -29.66 -4.58
C ILE A 823 10.74 -29.00 -3.23
N ASN A 824 11.38 -29.47 -2.16
CA ASN A 824 11.23 -28.89 -0.83
C ASN A 824 12.20 -27.69 -0.71
N ILE A 825 11.67 -26.49 -0.52
CA ILE A 825 12.45 -25.28 -0.24
C ILE A 825 12.26 -24.97 1.25
N GLU A 826 13.31 -25.15 2.05
CA GLU A 826 13.29 -24.79 3.46
C GLU A 826 13.78 -23.35 3.63
N GLY A 827 12.91 -22.47 4.16
CA GLY A 827 13.21 -21.07 4.40
C GLY A 827 13.02 -20.15 3.18
N ILE A 828 13.23 -18.85 3.40
CA ILE A 828 13.19 -17.84 2.33
C ILE A 828 14.60 -17.73 1.75
N ILE A 829 14.78 -18.21 0.52
CA ILE A 829 16.00 -18.00 -0.28
C ILE A 829 15.72 -16.97 -1.40
N PRO A 830 16.71 -16.18 -1.82
CA PRO A 830 16.55 -15.26 -2.95
C PRO A 830 16.06 -16.00 -4.20
N ILE A 831 15.02 -15.46 -4.86
CA ILE A 831 14.35 -16.09 -6.01
C ILE A 831 15.35 -16.51 -7.11
N LYS A 832 16.41 -15.72 -7.32
CA LYS A 832 17.44 -16.02 -8.31
C LYS A 832 18.21 -17.30 -7.98
N GLU A 833 18.54 -17.53 -6.71
CA GLU A 833 19.25 -18.72 -6.25
C GLU A 833 18.34 -19.97 -6.24
N ALA A 834 17.06 -19.77 -5.89
CA ALA A 834 16.05 -20.82 -5.98
C ALA A 834 15.91 -21.32 -7.43
N LEU A 835 15.76 -20.40 -8.38
CA LEU A 835 15.62 -20.72 -9.80
C LEU A 835 16.88 -21.42 -10.35
N GLU A 836 18.09 -20.94 -10.04
CA GLU A 836 19.32 -21.59 -10.50
C GLU A 836 19.47 -23.01 -9.95
N THR A 837 19.09 -23.24 -8.69
CA THR A 837 19.15 -24.56 -8.06
C THR A 837 18.16 -25.55 -8.69
N ILE A 838 16.95 -25.08 -8.99
CA ILE A 838 15.92 -25.88 -9.65
C ILE A 838 16.34 -26.20 -11.09
N GLU A 839 16.80 -25.20 -11.84
CA GLU A 839 17.27 -25.36 -13.21
C GLU A 839 18.40 -26.38 -13.31
N ARG A 840 19.38 -26.32 -12.40
CA ARG A 840 20.50 -27.28 -12.37
C ARG A 840 20.00 -28.71 -12.16
N LYS A 841 19.14 -28.94 -11.17
CA LYS A 841 18.61 -30.28 -10.86
C LYS A 841 17.78 -30.85 -12.01
N LEU A 842 16.99 -30.03 -12.70
CA LEU A 842 16.21 -30.47 -13.86
C LEU A 842 17.11 -30.83 -15.04
N LEU A 843 18.18 -30.06 -15.26
CA LEU A 843 19.15 -30.34 -16.31
C LEU A 843 19.98 -31.59 -16.04
N GLU A 844 20.42 -31.82 -14.80
CA GLU A 844 21.14 -33.03 -14.40
C GLU A 844 20.29 -34.28 -14.67
N ARG A 845 19.01 -34.27 -14.26
CA ARG A 845 18.07 -35.37 -14.52
C ARG A 845 17.80 -35.59 -16.01
N ALA A 846 17.67 -34.51 -16.78
CA ALA A 846 17.49 -34.63 -18.22
C ALA A 846 18.77 -35.16 -18.90
N TYR A 847 19.95 -34.78 -18.40
CA TYR A 847 21.24 -35.22 -18.93
C TYR A 847 21.53 -36.69 -18.63
N GLU A 848 21.09 -37.20 -17.47
CA GLU A 848 21.18 -38.62 -17.12
C GLU A 848 20.21 -39.50 -17.92
N LYS A 849 19.04 -38.96 -18.29
CA LYS A 849 17.94 -39.73 -18.88
C LYS A 849 17.93 -39.75 -20.41
N TYR A 850 18.41 -38.70 -21.06
CA TYR A 850 18.32 -38.54 -22.52
C TYR A 850 19.70 -38.47 -23.16
N SER A 851 19.83 -39.04 -24.36
CA SER A 851 21.13 -39.28 -25.00
C SER A 851 21.63 -38.10 -25.82
N ASN A 852 20.72 -37.19 -26.21
CA ASN A 852 21.04 -36.04 -27.04
C ASN A 852 20.34 -34.76 -26.57
N THR A 853 20.89 -33.62 -26.96
CA THR A 853 20.44 -32.29 -26.49
C THR A 853 19.10 -31.86 -27.09
N TYR A 854 18.63 -32.49 -28.18
CA TYR A 854 17.32 -32.22 -28.78
C TYR A 854 16.21 -32.84 -27.94
N GLU A 855 16.35 -34.11 -27.54
CA GLU A 855 15.41 -34.81 -26.66
C GLU A 855 15.32 -34.14 -25.28
N MET A 856 16.46 -33.70 -24.74
CA MET A 856 16.47 -32.92 -23.50
C MET A 856 15.70 -31.61 -23.62
N ALA A 857 15.81 -30.93 -24.76
CA ALA A 857 15.16 -29.64 -25.00
C ALA A 857 13.64 -29.80 -25.14
N GLU A 858 13.21 -30.84 -25.85
CA GLU A 858 11.81 -31.22 -25.96
C GLU A 858 11.21 -31.61 -24.60
N ALA A 859 11.90 -32.46 -23.83
CA ALA A 859 11.45 -32.89 -22.50
C ALA A 859 11.38 -31.75 -21.48
N LEU A 860 12.27 -30.74 -21.60
CA LEU A 860 12.30 -29.57 -20.72
C LEU A 860 11.47 -28.39 -21.24
N GLY A 861 10.85 -28.50 -22.42
CA GLY A 861 10.01 -27.45 -23.02
C GLY A 861 10.78 -26.17 -23.39
N VAL A 862 12.06 -26.28 -23.76
CA VAL A 862 12.91 -25.14 -24.12
C VAL A 862 13.62 -25.37 -25.45
N ASN A 863 14.16 -24.32 -26.06
CA ASN A 863 14.98 -24.46 -27.27
C ASN A 863 16.31 -25.18 -26.96
N GLN A 864 16.80 -25.94 -27.95
CA GLN A 864 18.07 -26.69 -27.84
C GLN A 864 19.26 -25.80 -27.43
N SER A 865 19.33 -24.58 -27.96
CA SER A 865 20.38 -23.61 -27.61
C SER A 865 20.39 -23.23 -26.13
N THR A 866 19.22 -23.22 -25.47
CA THR A 866 19.07 -23.00 -24.03
C THR A 866 19.63 -24.16 -23.23
N VAL A 867 19.35 -25.41 -23.63
CA VAL A 867 19.90 -26.62 -23.00
C VAL A 867 21.41 -26.64 -23.13
N VAL A 868 21.94 -26.42 -24.33
CA VAL A 868 23.40 -26.41 -24.57
C VAL A 868 24.11 -25.36 -23.70
N ARG A 869 23.58 -24.13 -23.65
CA ARG A 869 24.16 -23.05 -22.84
C ARG A 869 24.13 -23.38 -21.34
N LYS A 870 23.03 -23.97 -20.85
CA LYS A 870 22.90 -24.29 -19.42
C LYS A 870 23.68 -25.56 -19.03
N ILE A 871 23.84 -26.55 -19.92
CA ILE A 871 24.78 -27.67 -19.73
C ILE A 871 26.22 -27.15 -19.58
N GLN A 872 26.63 -26.20 -20.43
CA GLN A 872 27.95 -25.58 -20.30
C GLN A 872 28.12 -24.84 -18.96
N LYS A 873 27.10 -24.08 -18.56
CA LYS A 873 27.10 -23.32 -17.30
C LYS A 873 27.15 -24.21 -16.05
N TYR A 874 26.39 -25.30 -16.02
CA TYR A 874 26.15 -26.06 -14.79
C TYR A 874 26.79 -27.46 -14.73
N ILE A 875 26.97 -28.14 -15.87
CA ILE A 875 27.49 -29.51 -15.92
C ILE A 875 28.97 -29.53 -16.34
N LYS A 876 29.34 -28.84 -17.44
CA LYS A 876 30.72 -28.89 -17.97
C LYS A 876 31.74 -28.01 -17.22
N ASN A 877 31.30 -26.99 -16.49
CA ASN A 877 32.21 -26.16 -15.68
C ASN A 877 32.74 -26.85 -14.39
N ASN A 878 32.27 -28.06 -14.06
CA ASN A 878 32.83 -28.89 -12.98
C ASN A 878 33.75 -30.02 -13.49
N ALA A 879 34.11 -30.05 -14.78
CA ALA A 879 34.96 -31.07 -15.39
C ALA A 879 36.43 -30.62 -15.61
N LEU A 880 36.95 -29.76 -14.72
CA LEU A 880 38.40 -29.52 -14.59
C LEU A 880 38.89 -30.12 -13.27
N LYS A 881 38.77 -31.45 -13.15
CA LYS A 881 39.46 -32.35 -12.21
C LYS A 881 39.04 -33.80 -12.51
N HIS A 882 39.54 -34.33 -13.63
CA HIS A 882 40.11 -35.67 -13.76
C HIS A 882 40.33 -35.96 -15.26
N ASP A 883 41.61 -36.17 -15.55
CA ASP A 883 42.32 -36.44 -16.82
C ASP A 883 42.34 -35.36 -17.91
#